data_AF-A0A2C9KC00-F1
#
_entry.id   AF-A0A2C9KC00-F1
#
_cell.length_a   1.000
_cell.length_b   1.000
_cell.length_c   1.000
_cell.angle_alpha   90.00
_cell.angle_beta   90.00
_cell.angle_gamma   90.00
#
_symmetry.space_group_name_H-M   'P 1'
#
loop_
_entity.id
_entity.type
_entity.pdbx_description
1 polymer ?
#
loop_
_entity_poly.entity_id
_entity_poly.type
_entity_poly.pdbx_seq_one_letter_code
_entity_poly.pdbx_strand_id
1 'polypeptide(L)'
;VPEEELQLQADVPVFYESVLLKAKNRDCRLVVVKAKFKMITEHHVSNFKEECEKFYNRFMEQGPGSVGENLQLGDSLMQKFAHEADELEEKRLELSKAEKLFELPITLHERLLDVKKQIAGLQQVYALYRDLDSVKNKWSETLWVDLDIELLSKGIDDFIKNLRKLPKSVRTLPPAISLDQVMKQFKESLPLIVDLKSEALRERHWKELMTKTDQYFDMNPKTFTLAGIFSMKLYRFSTLITEIVVAAIKEMSIEKGINDVEEMWKKAKFIVMPFIKGNRKANVLGPIDEILQNLDDCSVNLQSMSASRFIGPFLHQVQSWEKALSKMSEVIDVWLQVQRKWMYLEGIFGGGDISKQLPEQAKFFDKIDRQFKKVNRISFSYIELLWFFFISDDELLSILGSSDPECVQEHIIKMYDNIASLRFIKSPINPKELVVSAMISAEKEGMDFRAHISTSDRVEVWMTSVLLEMRRTNRLITKEAIFYYSYKKSRADWMLDYQGMVCLAASQVWWTWEVEDVFRKIRTGLKTALKDFASKMHSQIDQLVVKIRSPLPKNDRKKYNTALIVDVHARDIVDGFVRDSIMDEKEFEWESQLRFYWVREPDELYIRQCTGSFLYGYEYMGLNGRLVITPLTDRIYLTLTQALSMNLGGAPAGPAGTGKTETTKDLAKALGLLCVVTNCGEGMDYKAFGKILSGLCQCGAWGCMDEFNRIDISVLSVISTQLQLIKQALVMKLTHFQILAKKMTVLYKLSREQLSKQFHYDFGLRALKSVLVMAGELKRNAQELDEDVVLMRALRDMNLPKFVFEDVPLFLGLISDLFPGLNCPRVRYPDFNDAVEQSLAENGFIVIPVQSFNPEERLFLSIDQVDKIVQLYETMMTRHCTMLVGPTGGGKSVVLNALVHAQTRLGTPTKVYIINPKERPVIELYGVLDPVSRDWTDGLLSNIFREINKPTDRKELRYIVYDGDVDALWVENMNSVMDDNKLLTLSNGERIRLQNYCAMLFEVFDLQYASPATISRCGMVFVDPKNLGYFPFWERWRRTRPQAQGKIFESLYKKYVPLLVDLVVEGLQDNQPVERLRTILPLTNLNMIQQLTVMLTATLEDVDYSSTELEAVMIQSMVWSLGAALIEDSRVRFDTFVKYLASMSVIYDANKLAEA
;
A
#
# COMPACT_ATOMS: atom_id res chain seq x y z
N VAL A 1 -76.63 109.75 88.08
CA VAL A 1 -75.45 109.77 87.19
C VAL A 1 -74.52 110.85 87.72
N PRO A 2 -73.31 110.52 88.18
CA PRO A 2 -72.29 111.50 88.56
C PRO A 2 -71.91 112.38 87.36
N GLU A 3 -71.40 113.58 87.60
CA GLU A 3 -71.01 114.50 86.50
C GLU A 3 -69.90 113.91 85.61
N GLU A 4 -69.03 113.06 86.16
CA GLU A 4 -67.98 112.33 85.44
C GLU A 4 -68.54 111.40 84.35
N GLU A 5 -69.64 110.68 84.62
CA GLU A 5 -70.27 109.79 83.62
C GLU A 5 -70.95 110.57 82.48
N LEU A 6 -71.49 111.76 82.79
CA LEU A 6 -72.10 112.65 81.79
C LEU A 6 -71.06 113.32 80.88
N GLN A 7 -69.88 113.65 81.40
CA GLN A 7 -68.74 114.09 80.57
C GLN A 7 -68.22 112.95 79.69
N LEU A 8 -68.05 111.74 80.24
CA LEU A 8 -67.65 110.55 79.47
C LEU A 8 -68.63 110.23 78.34
N GLN A 9 -69.94 110.39 78.54
CA GLN A 9 -70.94 110.18 77.48
C GLN A 9 -70.83 111.22 76.34
N ALA A 10 -70.39 112.45 76.64
CA ALA A 10 -70.16 113.49 75.63
C ALA A 10 -68.83 113.30 74.87
N ASP A 11 -67.78 112.81 75.54
CA ASP A 11 -66.46 112.60 74.93
C ASP A 11 -66.37 111.33 74.08
N VAL A 12 -67.11 110.26 74.41
CA VAL A 12 -67.05 108.97 73.66
C VAL A 12 -67.35 109.12 72.16
N PRO A 13 -68.39 109.85 71.71
CA PRO A 13 -68.62 110.13 70.30
C PRO A 13 -67.43 110.84 69.62
N VAL A 14 -66.85 111.85 70.26
CA VAL A 14 -65.71 112.62 69.75
C VAL A 14 -64.46 111.75 69.68
N PHE A 15 -64.22 110.90 70.68
CA PHE A 15 -63.11 109.97 70.71
C PHE A 15 -63.26 108.91 69.61
N TYR A 16 -64.46 108.35 69.44
CA TYR A 16 -64.79 107.39 68.38
C TYR A 16 -64.62 108.00 66.99
N GLU A 17 -65.14 109.21 66.73
CA GLU A 17 -64.88 109.92 65.47
C GLU A 17 -63.39 110.20 65.26
N SER A 18 -62.64 110.60 66.30
CA SER A 18 -61.19 110.80 66.17
C SER A 18 -60.46 109.51 65.81
N VAL A 19 -60.86 108.37 66.38
CA VAL A 19 -60.27 107.06 66.10
C VAL A 19 -60.69 106.55 64.72
N LEU A 20 -61.94 106.75 64.32
CA LEU A 20 -62.47 106.36 63.01
C LEU A 20 -61.89 107.23 61.88
N LEU A 21 -61.64 108.52 62.13
CA LEU A 21 -60.94 109.42 61.22
C LEU A 21 -59.44 109.10 61.13
N LYS A 22 -58.79 108.74 62.25
CA LYS A 22 -57.41 108.22 62.26
C LYS A 22 -57.31 106.88 61.53
N ALA A 23 -58.30 105.99 61.70
CA ALA A 23 -58.38 104.71 60.99
C ALA A 23 -58.57 104.93 59.48
N LYS A 24 -59.55 105.72 59.05
CA LYS A 24 -59.75 106.08 57.63
C LYS A 24 -58.51 106.75 57.02
N ASN A 25 -57.84 107.66 57.72
CA ASN A 25 -56.58 108.25 57.23
C ASN A 25 -55.44 107.21 57.14
N ARG A 26 -55.34 106.28 58.08
CA ARG A 26 -54.33 105.21 58.06
C ARG A 26 -54.61 104.22 56.93
N ASP A 27 -55.88 103.90 56.66
CA ASP A 27 -56.30 103.02 55.58
C ASP A 27 -56.12 103.67 54.19
N CYS A 28 -56.48 104.95 54.03
CA CYS A 28 -56.19 105.71 52.81
C CYS A 28 -54.68 105.79 52.51
N ARG A 29 -53.83 105.92 53.55
CA ARG A 29 -52.37 105.80 53.41
C ARG A 29 -51.93 104.38 53.05
N LEU A 30 -52.60 103.35 53.60
CA LEU A 30 -52.34 101.95 53.26
C LEU A 30 -52.74 101.60 51.83
N VAL A 31 -53.73 102.24 51.20
CA VAL A 31 -54.08 102.00 49.78
C VAL A 31 -52.89 102.29 48.85
N VAL A 32 -52.22 103.44 49.01
CA VAL A 32 -51.05 103.81 48.20
C VAL A 32 -49.87 102.86 48.44
N VAL A 33 -49.71 102.39 49.68
CA VAL A 33 -48.66 101.42 50.07
C VAL A 33 -48.96 100.03 49.51
N LYS A 34 -50.21 99.54 49.61
CA LYS A 34 -50.69 98.29 49.00
C LYS A 34 -50.48 98.30 47.48
N ALA A 35 -50.79 99.40 46.79
CA ALA A 35 -50.58 99.52 45.35
C ALA A 35 -49.10 99.39 44.96
N LYS A 36 -48.18 100.03 45.70
CA LYS A 36 -46.74 99.88 45.49
C LYS A 36 -46.25 98.45 45.77
N PHE A 37 -46.66 97.83 46.87
CA PHE A 37 -46.29 96.44 47.16
C PHE A 37 -46.89 95.44 46.17
N LYS A 38 -48.07 95.71 45.60
CA LYS A 38 -48.67 94.89 44.53
C LYS A 38 -47.82 94.91 43.26
N MET A 39 -47.40 96.09 42.78
CA MET A 39 -46.46 96.19 41.64
C MET A 39 -45.11 95.51 41.91
N ILE A 40 -44.56 95.64 43.13
CA ILE A 40 -43.31 94.96 43.52
C ILE A 40 -43.50 93.42 43.50
N THR A 41 -44.64 92.94 44.00
CA THR A 41 -44.98 91.50 44.01
C THR A 41 -45.17 90.97 42.58
N GLU A 42 -45.87 91.69 41.72
CA GLU A 42 -46.03 91.36 40.29
C GLU A 42 -44.67 91.29 39.56
N HIS A 43 -43.76 92.23 39.85
CA HIS A 43 -42.40 92.19 39.30
C HIS A 43 -41.58 91.01 39.84
N HIS A 44 -41.67 90.70 41.14
CA HIS A 44 -41.00 89.54 41.74
C HIS A 44 -41.50 88.22 41.15
N VAL A 45 -42.82 88.07 40.94
CA VAL A 45 -43.42 86.89 40.27
C VAL A 45 -42.92 86.76 38.82
N SER A 46 -42.81 87.88 38.08
CA SER A 46 -42.25 87.88 36.72
C SER A 46 -40.78 87.46 36.70
N ASN A 47 -39.94 88.00 37.60
CA ASN A 47 -38.53 87.65 37.70
C ASN A 47 -38.34 86.18 38.11
N PHE A 48 -39.11 85.70 39.07
CA PHE A 48 -39.11 84.29 39.51
C PHE A 48 -39.58 83.33 38.40
N LYS A 49 -40.51 83.76 37.52
CA LYS A 49 -40.87 83.00 36.32
C LYS A 49 -39.70 82.89 35.33
N GLU A 50 -38.91 83.94 35.14
CA GLU A 50 -37.67 83.85 34.36
C GLU A 50 -36.61 82.95 35.02
N GLU A 51 -36.46 83.00 36.34
CA GLU A 51 -35.56 82.09 37.07
C GLU A 51 -35.98 80.63 36.89
N CYS A 52 -37.28 80.33 36.91
CA CYS A 52 -37.81 78.99 36.65
C CYS A 52 -37.52 78.50 35.22
N GLU A 53 -37.63 79.34 34.19
CA GLU A 53 -37.24 78.98 32.80
C GLU A 53 -35.71 78.83 32.67
N LYS A 54 -34.91 79.71 33.29
CA LYS A 54 -33.45 79.59 33.31
C LYS A 54 -32.97 78.32 34.04
N PHE A 55 -33.67 77.90 35.09
CA PHE A 55 -33.44 76.63 35.77
C PHE A 55 -33.90 75.43 34.94
N TYR A 56 -35.07 75.50 34.31
CA TYR A 56 -35.60 74.45 33.42
C TYR A 56 -34.62 74.11 32.30
N ASN A 57 -34.14 75.12 31.57
CA ASN A 57 -33.20 74.89 30.47
C ASN A 57 -31.85 74.32 30.97
N ARG A 58 -31.31 74.83 32.09
CA ARG A 58 -30.11 74.26 32.72
C ARG A 58 -30.30 72.80 33.16
N PHE A 59 -31.47 72.44 33.66
CA PHE A 59 -31.81 71.06 34.06
C PHE A 59 -31.92 70.13 32.85
N MET A 60 -32.44 70.60 31.71
CA MET A 60 -32.53 69.81 30.48
C MET A 60 -31.17 69.64 29.79
N GLU A 61 -30.30 70.66 29.81
CA GLU A 61 -28.98 70.64 29.17
C GLU A 61 -27.88 69.98 30.02
N GLN A 62 -27.89 70.20 31.34
CA GLN A 62 -26.79 69.83 32.26
C GLN A 62 -27.26 69.03 33.48
N GLY A 63 -28.57 68.79 33.61
CA GLY A 63 -29.14 68.05 34.73
C GLY A 63 -28.91 66.54 34.66
N PRO A 64 -29.28 65.79 35.72
CA PRO A 64 -29.01 64.36 35.86
C PRO A 64 -29.64 63.46 34.78
N GLY A 65 -30.54 63.96 33.93
CA GLY A 65 -31.05 63.22 32.77
C GLY A 65 -30.16 63.25 31.53
N SER A 66 -29.22 64.20 31.44
CA SER A 66 -28.33 64.45 30.28
C SER A 66 -27.05 63.58 30.29
N VAL A 67 -26.69 63.02 31.45
CA VAL A 67 -25.44 62.29 31.65
C VAL A 67 -25.57 60.85 31.11
N GLY A 68 -25.08 60.62 29.89
CA GLY A 68 -25.27 59.37 29.12
C GLY A 68 -24.87 58.07 29.86
N GLU A 69 -23.58 57.74 29.87
CA GLU A 69 -23.08 56.48 30.49
C GLU A 69 -22.59 56.67 31.94
N ASN A 70 -22.18 57.88 32.32
CA ASN A 70 -21.54 58.17 33.62
C ASN A 70 -22.56 58.35 34.77
N LEU A 71 -23.29 57.29 35.09
CA LEU A 71 -24.33 57.25 36.14
C LEU A 71 -23.85 57.79 37.51
N GLN A 72 -22.58 57.60 37.87
CA GLN A 72 -21.98 58.11 39.11
C GLN A 72 -21.90 59.64 39.16
N LEU A 73 -21.60 60.29 38.03
CA LEU A 73 -21.66 61.75 37.90
C LEU A 73 -23.13 62.21 38.00
N GLY A 74 -24.04 61.44 37.39
CA GLY A 74 -25.48 61.67 37.44
C GLY A 74 -26.07 61.75 38.86
N ASP A 75 -25.74 60.81 39.76
CA ASP A 75 -26.19 60.88 41.17
C ASP A 75 -25.64 62.12 41.90
N SER A 76 -24.36 62.48 41.64
CA SER A 76 -23.74 63.66 42.24
C SER A 76 -24.36 65.00 41.79
N LEU A 77 -24.90 65.04 40.56
CA LEU A 77 -25.64 66.18 40.03
C LEU A 77 -27.10 66.17 40.48
N MET A 78 -27.73 65.01 40.56
CA MET A 78 -29.09 64.82 41.09
C MET A 78 -29.24 65.41 42.50
N GLN A 79 -28.28 65.18 43.39
CA GLN A 79 -28.31 65.75 44.74
C GLN A 79 -28.27 67.29 44.76
N LYS A 80 -27.54 67.92 43.83
CA LYS A 80 -27.44 69.38 43.71
C LYS A 80 -28.71 69.98 43.10
N PHE A 81 -29.16 69.45 41.96
CA PHE A 81 -30.36 69.93 41.27
C PHE A 81 -31.64 69.69 42.08
N ALA A 82 -31.68 68.68 42.96
CA ALA A 82 -32.78 68.53 43.92
C ALA A 82 -32.80 69.66 44.96
N HIS A 83 -31.65 70.01 45.55
CA HIS A 83 -31.55 71.12 46.52
C HIS A 83 -31.95 72.46 45.90
N GLU A 84 -31.44 72.76 44.69
CA GLU A 84 -31.84 73.97 43.95
C GLU A 84 -33.35 73.98 43.61
N ALA A 85 -33.95 72.82 43.31
CA ALA A 85 -35.37 72.71 43.01
C ALA A 85 -36.28 72.90 44.25
N ASP A 86 -35.85 72.42 45.42
CA ASP A 86 -36.61 72.63 46.67
C ASP A 86 -36.44 74.06 47.23
N GLU A 87 -35.27 74.71 47.06
CA GLU A 87 -35.13 76.15 47.33
C GLU A 87 -36.07 77.01 46.46
N LEU A 88 -36.24 76.65 45.18
CA LEU A 88 -37.18 77.31 44.28
C LEU A 88 -38.63 77.01 44.68
N GLU A 89 -38.94 75.82 45.20
CA GLU A 89 -40.26 75.49 45.74
C GLU A 89 -40.59 76.32 46.99
N GLU A 90 -39.65 76.49 47.93
CA GLU A 90 -39.87 77.34 49.10
C GLU A 90 -40.15 78.79 48.68
N LYS A 91 -39.35 79.35 47.77
CA LYS A 91 -39.59 80.68 47.17
C LYS A 91 -40.96 80.78 46.49
N ARG A 92 -41.39 79.73 45.77
CA ARG A 92 -42.74 79.67 45.17
C ARG A 92 -43.84 79.65 46.24
N LEU A 93 -43.64 78.93 47.34
CA LEU A 93 -44.59 78.88 48.46
C LEU A 93 -44.66 80.21 49.22
N GLU A 94 -43.56 80.98 49.31
CA GLU A 94 -43.58 82.34 49.84
C GLU A 94 -44.27 83.33 48.90
N LEU A 95 -43.93 83.30 47.61
CA LEU A 95 -44.57 84.14 46.60
C LEU A 95 -46.07 83.85 46.49
N SER A 96 -46.50 82.59 46.55
CA SER A 96 -47.92 82.23 46.54
C SER A 96 -48.69 82.67 47.79
N LYS A 97 -48.03 82.72 48.97
CA LYS A 97 -48.60 83.36 50.17
C LYS A 97 -48.75 84.88 49.95
N ALA A 98 -47.80 85.53 49.28
CA ALA A 98 -47.85 86.96 48.97
C ALA A 98 -48.91 87.30 47.90
N GLU A 99 -49.00 86.53 46.82
CA GLU A 99 -50.08 86.64 45.81
C GLU A 99 -51.46 86.58 46.48
N LYS A 100 -51.65 85.59 47.37
CA LYS A 100 -52.89 85.39 48.12
C LYS A 100 -53.18 86.50 49.14
N LEU A 101 -52.14 87.19 49.65
CA LEU A 101 -52.28 88.33 50.57
C LEU A 101 -52.69 89.63 49.85
N PHE A 102 -52.41 89.77 48.55
CA PHE A 102 -52.69 90.95 47.74
C PHE A 102 -53.80 90.73 46.67
N GLU A 103 -54.57 89.65 46.79
CA GLU A 103 -55.66 89.28 45.87
C GLU A 103 -55.18 89.27 44.40
N LEU A 104 -54.07 88.55 44.17
CA LEU A 104 -53.53 88.26 42.85
C LEU A 104 -53.97 86.86 42.37
N PRO A 105 -54.14 86.64 41.05
CA PRO A 105 -54.37 85.31 40.51
C PRO A 105 -53.10 84.47 40.69
N ILE A 106 -53.21 83.36 41.43
CA ILE A 106 -52.07 82.50 41.80
C ILE A 106 -51.40 81.95 40.53
N THR A 107 -50.10 82.18 40.37
CA THR A 107 -49.37 81.72 39.19
C THR A 107 -48.94 80.25 39.29
N LEU A 108 -49.37 79.44 38.33
CA LEU A 108 -48.95 78.05 38.20
C LEU A 108 -47.63 77.98 37.42
N HIS A 109 -46.52 77.77 38.14
CA HIS A 109 -45.19 77.60 37.57
C HIS A 109 -45.00 76.18 37.00
N GLU A 110 -45.70 75.89 35.88
CA GLU A 110 -45.76 74.56 35.24
C GLU A 110 -44.37 73.93 35.01
N ARG A 111 -43.38 74.72 34.55
CA ARG A 111 -41.99 74.26 34.35
C ARG A 111 -41.35 73.66 35.61
N LEU A 112 -41.59 74.26 36.78
CA LEU A 112 -41.03 73.78 38.05
C LEU A 112 -41.71 72.48 38.48
N LEU A 113 -43.02 72.35 38.24
CA LEU A 113 -43.77 71.12 38.50
C LEU A 113 -43.32 69.96 37.58
N ASP A 114 -43.05 70.24 36.30
CA ASP A 114 -42.48 69.24 35.37
C ASP A 114 -41.06 68.81 35.77
N VAL A 115 -40.18 69.74 36.15
CA VAL A 115 -38.85 69.40 36.65
C VAL A 115 -38.94 68.57 37.93
N LYS A 116 -39.77 68.96 38.91
CA LYS A 116 -39.98 68.20 40.15
C LYS A 116 -40.51 66.78 39.88
N LYS A 117 -41.39 66.62 38.88
CA LYS A 117 -41.90 65.32 38.41
C LYS A 117 -40.84 64.46 37.71
N GLN A 118 -39.92 65.07 36.95
CA GLN A 118 -38.78 64.36 36.36
C GLN A 118 -37.73 63.97 37.41
N ILE A 119 -37.40 64.88 38.35
CA ILE A 119 -36.52 64.64 39.49
C ILE A 119 -37.02 63.45 40.32
N ALA A 120 -38.31 63.40 40.66
CA ALA A 120 -38.91 62.28 41.39
C ALA A 120 -38.82 60.93 40.63
N GLY A 121 -38.82 60.96 39.29
CA GLY A 121 -38.58 59.78 38.45
C GLY A 121 -37.11 59.36 38.44
N LEU A 122 -36.19 60.30 38.22
CA LEU A 122 -34.74 60.06 38.21
C LEU A 122 -34.24 59.58 39.59
N GLN A 123 -34.80 60.09 40.69
CA GLN A 123 -34.47 59.67 42.05
C GLN A 123 -34.74 58.18 42.28
N GLN A 124 -35.77 57.59 41.65
CA GLN A 124 -36.05 56.16 41.73
C GLN A 124 -35.02 55.34 40.94
N VAL A 125 -34.53 55.85 39.81
CA VAL A 125 -33.49 55.21 38.99
C VAL A 125 -32.13 55.26 39.70
N TYR A 126 -31.75 56.42 40.25
CA TYR A 126 -30.49 56.60 40.98
C TYR A 126 -30.50 55.92 42.37
N ALA A 127 -31.66 55.71 42.99
CA ALA A 127 -31.78 54.82 44.15
C ALA A 127 -31.41 53.37 43.76
N LEU A 128 -32.04 52.80 42.73
CA LEU A 128 -31.72 51.45 42.25
C LEU A 128 -30.26 51.29 41.79
N TYR A 129 -29.67 52.35 41.21
CA TYR A 129 -28.25 52.36 40.85
C TYR A 129 -27.33 52.32 42.08
N ARG A 130 -27.63 53.08 43.15
CA ARG A 130 -26.85 53.05 44.40
C ARG A 130 -27.01 51.72 45.15
N ASP A 131 -28.20 51.14 45.16
CA ASP A 131 -28.43 49.81 45.70
C ASP A 131 -27.58 48.77 44.95
N LEU A 132 -27.63 48.79 43.61
CA LEU A 132 -26.84 47.92 42.74
C LEU A 132 -25.33 48.09 42.94
N ASP A 133 -24.82 49.32 43.03
CA ASP A 133 -23.38 49.57 43.24
C ASP A 133 -22.93 49.12 44.64
N SER A 134 -23.74 49.36 45.68
CA SER A 134 -23.46 48.89 47.04
C SER A 134 -23.39 47.35 47.14
N VAL A 135 -24.18 46.64 46.32
CA VAL A 135 -24.20 45.18 46.24
C VAL A 135 -23.05 44.67 45.37
N LYS A 136 -22.77 45.34 44.24
CA LYS A 136 -21.63 45.04 43.36
C LYS A 136 -20.28 45.18 44.09
N ASN A 137 -20.12 46.18 44.96
CA ASN A 137 -18.92 46.35 45.75
C ASN A 137 -18.74 45.19 46.75
N LYS A 138 -19.81 44.76 47.45
CA LYS A 138 -19.81 43.55 48.29
C LYS A 138 -19.50 42.27 47.49
N TRP A 139 -19.97 42.17 46.25
CA TRP A 139 -19.61 41.05 45.37
C TRP A 139 -18.14 41.10 44.96
N SER A 140 -17.58 42.28 44.69
CA SER A 140 -16.17 42.43 44.30
C SER A 140 -15.17 42.00 45.39
N GLU A 141 -15.58 42.11 46.66
CA GLU A 141 -14.81 41.65 47.83
C GLU A 141 -14.80 40.12 48.01
N THR A 142 -15.63 39.37 47.27
CA THR A 142 -15.69 37.90 47.41
C THR A 142 -14.45 37.20 46.83
N LEU A 143 -14.00 36.14 47.50
CA LEU A 143 -12.93 35.26 47.03
C LEU A 143 -13.42 34.32 45.92
N TRP A 144 -12.56 34.06 44.94
CA TRP A 144 -12.89 33.21 43.78
C TRP A 144 -13.33 31.77 44.13
N VAL A 145 -12.79 31.24 45.23
CA VAL A 145 -13.14 29.88 45.73
C VAL A 145 -14.60 29.84 46.20
N ASP A 146 -14.97 30.77 47.06
CA ASP A 146 -16.28 30.87 47.74
C ASP A 146 -17.40 31.44 46.83
N LEU A 147 -17.11 31.64 45.54
CA LEU A 147 -18.00 32.27 44.57
C LEU A 147 -19.21 31.38 44.21
N ASP A 148 -20.39 31.75 44.71
CA ASP A 148 -21.70 31.25 44.28
C ASP A 148 -22.24 32.08 43.10
N ILE A 149 -22.39 31.43 41.94
CA ILE A 149 -22.82 32.07 40.68
C ILE A 149 -24.35 32.08 40.55
N GLU A 150 -25.07 31.15 41.20
CA GLU A 150 -26.55 31.15 41.20
C GLU A 150 -27.09 32.34 42.01
N LEU A 151 -26.49 32.62 43.16
CA LEU A 151 -26.83 33.75 44.01
C LEU A 151 -26.58 35.09 43.28
N LEU A 152 -25.47 35.21 42.53
CA LEU A 152 -25.19 36.36 41.67
C LEU A 152 -26.25 36.52 40.57
N SER A 153 -26.52 35.47 39.79
CA SER A 153 -27.50 35.54 38.69
C SER A 153 -28.90 35.92 39.19
N LYS A 154 -29.32 35.34 40.33
CA LYS A 154 -30.60 35.62 40.96
C LYS A 154 -30.70 37.08 41.43
N GLY A 155 -29.63 37.60 42.05
CA GLY A 155 -29.56 39.00 42.48
C GLY A 155 -29.74 39.98 41.32
N ILE A 156 -29.01 39.80 40.21
CA ILE A 156 -29.13 40.66 39.02
C ILE A 156 -30.55 40.57 38.43
N ASP A 157 -31.11 39.36 38.32
CA ASP A 157 -32.47 39.19 37.78
C ASP A 157 -33.54 39.86 38.65
N ASP A 158 -33.36 39.93 39.97
CA ASP A 158 -34.26 40.68 40.85
C ASP A 158 -34.12 42.21 40.70
N PHE A 159 -32.90 42.74 40.47
CA PHE A 159 -32.73 44.14 40.08
C PHE A 159 -33.37 44.46 38.71
N ILE A 160 -33.19 43.59 37.70
CA ILE A 160 -33.84 43.74 36.38
C ILE A 160 -35.37 43.68 36.51
N LYS A 161 -35.92 42.78 37.35
CA LYS A 161 -37.35 42.77 37.67
C LYS A 161 -37.81 44.08 38.33
N ASN A 162 -37.01 44.65 39.23
CA ASN A 162 -37.35 45.90 39.91
C ASN A 162 -37.33 47.11 38.96
N LEU A 163 -36.35 47.21 38.05
CA LEU A 163 -36.36 48.25 37.00
C LEU A 163 -37.59 48.11 36.07
N ARG A 164 -37.98 46.88 35.72
CA ARG A 164 -39.18 46.62 34.90
C ARG A 164 -40.49 47.06 35.57
N LYS A 165 -40.58 47.07 36.91
CA LYS A 165 -41.76 47.53 37.67
C LYS A 165 -41.99 49.05 37.59
N LEU A 166 -40.97 49.84 37.25
CA LEU A 166 -41.10 51.30 37.20
C LEU A 166 -42.07 51.77 36.10
N PRO A 167 -42.71 52.95 36.26
CA PRO A 167 -43.61 53.52 35.26
C PRO A 167 -42.94 53.69 33.89
N LYS A 168 -43.69 53.50 32.79
CA LYS A 168 -43.14 53.60 31.42
C LYS A 168 -42.38 54.91 31.17
N SER A 169 -42.87 56.03 31.69
CA SER A 169 -42.27 57.37 31.58
C SER A 169 -40.91 57.53 32.29
N VAL A 170 -40.62 56.69 33.28
CA VAL A 170 -39.33 56.68 34.01
C VAL A 170 -38.32 55.78 33.28
N ARG A 171 -38.78 54.62 32.77
CA ARG A 171 -37.92 53.68 32.04
C ARG A 171 -37.45 54.18 30.67
N THR A 172 -38.08 55.23 30.12
CA THR A 172 -37.67 55.89 28.87
C THR A 172 -36.65 57.01 29.07
N LEU A 173 -36.28 57.33 30.31
CA LEU A 173 -35.24 58.32 30.60
C LEU A 173 -33.85 57.74 30.27
N PRO A 174 -32.90 58.50 29.69
CA PRO A 174 -31.60 57.96 29.29
C PRO A 174 -30.85 57.20 30.40
N PRO A 175 -30.77 57.70 31.66
CA PRO A 175 -30.11 56.95 32.73
C PRO A 175 -30.73 55.58 33.06
N ALA A 176 -32.05 55.40 32.84
CA ALA A 176 -32.71 54.11 33.04
C ALA A 176 -32.37 53.10 31.92
N ILE A 177 -32.13 53.60 30.71
CA ILE A 177 -31.68 52.78 29.56
C ILE A 177 -30.22 52.38 29.78
N SER A 178 -29.35 53.31 30.18
CA SER A 178 -27.96 53.03 30.54
C SER A 178 -27.85 52.02 31.69
N LEU A 179 -28.71 52.12 32.71
CA LEU A 179 -28.75 51.17 33.84
C LEU A 179 -29.20 49.77 33.41
N ASP A 180 -30.19 49.64 32.52
CA ASP A 180 -30.62 48.35 31.93
C ASP A 180 -29.51 47.73 31.07
N GLN A 181 -28.76 48.53 30.31
CA GLN A 181 -27.59 48.09 29.54
C GLN A 181 -26.46 47.57 30.44
N VAL A 182 -26.12 48.29 31.52
CA VAL A 182 -25.10 47.86 32.49
C VAL A 182 -25.50 46.54 33.17
N MET A 183 -26.76 46.38 33.57
CA MET A 183 -27.23 45.11 34.16
C MET A 183 -27.22 43.95 33.15
N LYS A 184 -27.50 44.19 31.86
CA LYS A 184 -27.42 43.18 30.80
C LYS A 184 -25.98 42.75 30.51
N GLN A 185 -25.06 43.69 30.29
CA GLN A 185 -23.64 43.40 30.09
C GLN A 185 -23.05 42.62 31.27
N PHE A 186 -23.48 42.95 32.50
CA PHE A 186 -23.07 42.22 33.69
C PHE A 186 -23.65 40.80 33.72
N LYS A 187 -24.93 40.61 33.37
CA LYS A 187 -25.53 39.26 33.23
C LYS A 187 -24.85 38.42 32.14
N GLU A 188 -24.50 39.02 31.00
CA GLU A 188 -23.77 38.38 29.89
C GLU A 188 -22.35 37.95 30.29
N SER A 189 -21.77 38.56 31.33
CA SER A 189 -20.47 38.13 31.87
C SER A 189 -20.53 36.94 32.83
N LEU A 190 -21.70 36.57 33.37
CA LEU A 190 -21.81 35.46 34.33
C LEU A 190 -21.54 34.06 33.73
N PRO A 191 -22.01 33.68 32.52
CA PRO A 191 -21.67 32.39 31.91
C PRO A 191 -20.16 32.24 31.71
N LEU A 192 -19.48 33.31 31.29
CA LEU A 192 -18.02 33.34 31.11
C LEU A 192 -17.27 33.14 32.45
N ILE A 193 -17.86 33.55 33.57
CA ILE A 193 -17.35 33.29 34.92
C ILE A 193 -17.53 31.82 35.32
N VAL A 194 -18.59 31.13 34.84
CA VAL A 194 -18.74 29.67 35.00
C VAL A 194 -17.66 28.94 34.19
N ASP A 195 -17.49 29.29 32.92
CA ASP A 195 -16.50 28.68 32.02
C ASP A 195 -15.07 28.83 32.57
N LEU A 196 -14.75 30.00 33.15
CA LEU A 196 -13.48 30.28 33.82
C LEU A 196 -13.30 29.58 35.18
N LYS A 197 -14.35 29.01 35.78
CA LYS A 197 -14.27 28.18 37.00
C LYS A 197 -13.95 26.70 36.70
N SER A 198 -13.76 26.34 35.42
CA SER A 198 -13.47 24.97 34.98
C SER A 198 -12.12 24.42 35.47
N GLU A 199 -12.14 23.22 36.05
CA GLU A 199 -10.94 22.46 36.48
C GLU A 199 -9.97 22.12 35.34
N ALA A 200 -10.38 22.26 34.08
CA ALA A 200 -9.54 22.03 32.92
C ALA A 200 -8.48 23.14 32.72
N LEU A 201 -8.68 24.32 33.30
CA LEU A 201 -7.78 25.45 33.11
C LEU A 201 -6.43 25.23 33.82
N ARG A 202 -5.38 25.84 33.25
CA ARG A 202 -3.97 25.73 33.68
C ARG A 202 -3.33 27.11 33.55
N GLU A 203 -2.20 27.33 34.21
CA GLU A 203 -1.50 28.62 34.26
C GLU A 203 -1.25 29.24 32.86
N ARG A 204 -0.99 28.41 31.83
CA ARG A 204 -0.85 28.84 30.43
C ARG A 204 -2.08 29.59 29.89
N HIS A 205 -3.28 29.07 30.15
CA HIS A 205 -4.54 29.65 29.68
C HIS A 205 -4.86 30.98 30.36
N TRP A 206 -4.51 31.09 31.65
CA TRP A 206 -4.61 32.35 32.40
C TRP A 206 -3.60 33.40 31.91
N LYS A 207 -2.36 33.01 31.56
CA LYS A 207 -1.38 33.90 30.94
C LYS A 207 -1.80 34.40 29.56
N GLU A 208 -2.38 33.53 28.74
CA GLU A 208 -2.95 33.93 27.45
C GLU A 208 -4.10 34.94 27.64
N LEU A 209 -5.03 34.66 28.56
CA LEU A 209 -6.13 35.57 28.89
C LEU A 209 -5.62 36.94 29.39
N MET A 210 -4.68 36.97 30.34
CA MET A 210 -4.06 38.22 30.84
C MET A 210 -3.39 39.04 29.72
N THR A 211 -2.73 38.36 28.77
CA THR A 211 -2.06 38.98 27.62
C THR A 211 -3.04 39.51 26.57
N LYS A 212 -4.31 39.10 26.63
CA LYS A 212 -5.39 39.52 25.71
C LYS A 212 -6.35 40.54 26.32
N THR A 213 -6.39 40.66 27.65
CA THR A 213 -7.22 41.64 28.39
C THR A 213 -6.41 42.85 28.90
N ASP A 214 -5.10 42.87 28.70
CA ASP A 214 -4.13 43.86 29.23
C ASP A 214 -4.23 44.03 30.76
N GLN A 215 -4.57 42.97 31.49
CA GLN A 215 -4.72 42.99 32.95
C GLN A 215 -4.05 41.79 33.60
N TYR A 216 -3.11 42.08 34.50
CA TYR A 216 -2.29 41.09 35.19
C TYR A 216 -2.68 41.00 36.67
N PHE A 217 -2.71 39.78 37.20
CA PHE A 217 -3.11 39.48 38.58
C PHE A 217 -2.36 38.28 39.14
N ASP A 218 -2.22 38.20 40.46
CA ASP A 218 -1.63 37.04 41.13
C ASP A 218 -2.66 35.90 41.21
N MET A 219 -2.30 34.74 40.66
CA MET A 219 -3.12 33.53 40.58
C MET A 219 -3.26 32.77 41.92
N ASN A 220 -2.69 33.30 43.01
CA ASN A 220 -2.77 32.70 44.33
C ASN A 220 -4.23 32.64 44.86
N PRO A 221 -4.80 31.45 45.12
CA PRO A 221 -6.22 31.29 45.47
C PRO A 221 -6.63 31.88 46.82
N LYS A 222 -5.67 32.41 47.62
CA LYS A 222 -5.94 33.13 48.87
C LYS A 222 -6.07 34.65 48.70
N THR A 223 -5.71 35.18 47.54
CA THR A 223 -5.73 36.63 47.25
C THR A 223 -6.56 37.00 46.03
N PHE A 224 -7.00 36.02 45.23
CA PHE A 224 -7.77 36.24 44.02
C PHE A 224 -9.25 36.55 44.34
N THR A 225 -9.62 37.83 44.23
CA THR A 225 -10.98 38.35 44.45
C THR A 225 -11.69 38.66 43.14
N LEU A 226 -13.03 38.63 43.19
CA LEU A 226 -13.89 38.86 42.03
C LEU A 226 -13.69 40.26 41.39
N ALA A 227 -13.23 41.24 42.17
CA ALA A 227 -12.84 42.57 41.70
C ALA A 227 -11.89 42.55 40.49
N GLY A 228 -10.86 41.69 40.50
CA GLY A 228 -9.86 41.58 39.43
C GLY A 228 -10.39 40.97 38.13
N ILE A 229 -11.57 40.34 38.18
CA ILE A 229 -12.25 39.76 37.02
C ILE A 229 -13.26 40.76 36.44
N PHE A 230 -13.94 41.51 37.31
CA PHE A 230 -14.86 42.57 36.90
C PHE A 230 -14.15 43.71 36.15
N SER A 231 -12.87 44.00 36.47
CA SER A 231 -12.07 44.98 35.73
C SER A 231 -11.79 44.58 34.28
N MET A 232 -11.76 43.29 33.95
CA MET A 232 -11.45 42.76 32.62
C MET A 232 -12.59 42.88 31.61
N LYS A 233 -13.82 43.19 32.05
CA LYS A 233 -15.01 43.38 31.19
C LYS A 233 -15.23 42.20 30.24
N LEU A 234 -15.24 40.98 30.78
CA LEU A 234 -15.24 39.69 30.06
C LEU A 234 -16.22 39.60 28.88
N TYR A 235 -17.36 40.29 28.93
CA TYR A 235 -18.35 40.37 27.84
C TYR A 235 -17.74 40.80 26.49
N ARG A 236 -16.62 41.55 26.50
CA ARG A 236 -15.88 41.97 25.29
C ARG A 236 -15.05 40.86 24.64
N PHE A 237 -14.78 39.78 25.37
CA PHE A 237 -13.86 38.70 24.99
C PHE A 237 -14.54 37.32 24.99
N SER A 238 -15.87 37.28 24.89
CA SER A 238 -16.70 36.07 25.01
C SER A 238 -16.21 34.91 24.12
N THR A 239 -15.97 35.15 22.83
CA THR A 239 -15.52 34.11 21.88
C THR A 239 -14.16 33.52 22.27
N LEU A 240 -13.20 34.39 22.62
CA LEU A 240 -11.85 34.00 23.03
C LEU A 240 -11.87 33.15 24.31
N ILE A 241 -12.72 33.49 25.29
CA ILE A 241 -12.86 32.72 26.53
C ILE A 241 -13.42 31.32 26.23
N THR A 242 -14.44 31.22 25.37
CA THR A 242 -14.99 29.92 24.95
C THR A 242 -13.94 29.08 24.18
N GLU A 243 -13.16 29.68 23.29
CA GLU A 243 -12.08 28.99 22.57
C GLU A 243 -10.99 28.44 23.51
N ILE A 244 -10.52 29.26 24.47
CA ILE A 244 -9.52 28.85 25.47
C ILE A 244 -10.07 27.72 26.36
N VAL A 245 -11.32 27.79 26.79
CA VAL A 245 -11.93 26.75 27.66
C VAL A 245 -12.17 25.44 26.88
N VAL A 246 -12.58 25.50 25.61
CA VAL A 246 -12.69 24.32 24.75
C VAL A 246 -11.32 23.67 24.51
N ALA A 247 -10.26 24.46 24.29
CA ALA A 247 -8.90 23.96 24.20
C ALA A 247 -8.46 23.27 25.50
N ALA A 248 -8.65 23.92 26.64
CA ALA A 248 -8.31 23.39 27.96
C ALA A 248 -8.99 22.05 28.27
N ILE A 249 -10.29 21.91 27.95
CA ILE A 249 -11.03 20.66 28.15
C ILE A 249 -10.48 19.52 27.28
N LYS A 250 -10.07 19.82 26.04
CA LYS A 250 -9.46 18.82 25.14
C LYS A 250 -8.04 18.46 25.56
N GLU A 251 -7.25 19.41 26.04
CA GLU A 251 -5.94 19.16 26.63
C GLU A 251 -6.02 18.28 27.87
N MET A 252 -6.95 18.54 28.80
CA MET A 252 -7.16 17.70 29.99
C MET A 252 -7.55 16.26 29.63
N SER A 253 -8.25 16.05 28.51
CA SER A 253 -8.57 14.70 28.02
C SER A 253 -7.33 13.94 27.52
N ILE A 254 -6.35 14.65 26.94
CA ILE A 254 -5.07 14.07 26.52
C ILE A 254 -4.18 13.80 27.74
N GLU A 255 -4.14 14.74 28.69
CA GLU A 255 -3.43 14.61 29.97
C GLU A 255 -3.87 13.35 30.75
N LYS A 256 -5.18 13.06 30.82
CA LYS A 256 -5.68 11.83 31.43
C LYS A 256 -5.25 10.58 30.65
N GLY A 257 -5.45 10.54 29.34
CA GLY A 257 -5.09 9.38 28.51
C GLY A 257 -3.61 9.00 28.56
N ILE A 258 -2.70 9.98 28.69
CA ILE A 258 -1.25 9.71 28.88
C ILE A 258 -0.98 9.08 30.25
N ASN A 259 -1.64 9.57 31.31
CA ASN A 259 -1.51 8.99 32.66
C ASN A 259 -2.06 7.56 32.74
N ASP A 260 -3.17 7.26 32.06
CA ASP A 260 -3.75 5.92 31.99
C ASP A 260 -2.79 4.91 31.33
N VAL A 261 -2.14 5.30 30.23
CA VAL A 261 -1.07 4.51 29.57
C VAL A 261 0.11 4.28 30.52
N GLU A 262 0.58 5.33 31.21
CA GLU A 262 1.69 5.20 32.16
C GLU A 262 1.34 4.29 33.35
N GLU A 263 0.12 4.37 33.90
CA GLU A 263 -0.33 3.47 34.96
C GLU A 263 -0.47 2.01 34.49
N MET A 264 -0.92 1.77 33.26
CA MET A 264 -1.04 0.43 32.71
C MET A 264 0.35 -0.22 32.55
N TRP A 265 1.32 0.48 31.94
CA TRP A 265 2.67 -0.05 31.75
C TRP A 265 3.47 -0.20 33.05
N LYS A 266 3.14 0.54 34.12
CA LYS A 266 3.66 0.29 35.48
C LYS A 266 3.13 -1.00 36.11
N LYS A 267 1.98 -1.52 35.66
CA LYS A 267 1.32 -2.72 36.21
C LYS A 267 1.58 -3.99 35.40
N ALA A 268 1.94 -3.86 34.12
CA ALA A 268 2.24 -4.96 33.20
C ALA A 268 3.40 -5.85 33.70
N LYS A 269 3.27 -7.18 33.51
CA LYS A 269 4.26 -8.19 33.94
C LYS A 269 4.36 -9.31 32.92
N PHE A 270 5.59 -9.68 32.55
CA PHE A 270 5.85 -10.82 31.68
C PHE A 270 5.74 -12.15 32.44
N ILE A 271 5.02 -13.11 31.86
CA ILE A 271 4.99 -14.50 32.35
C ILE A 271 6.26 -15.21 31.90
N VAL A 272 6.93 -15.87 32.85
CA VAL A 272 8.21 -16.57 32.62
C VAL A 272 8.09 -18.02 33.09
N MET A 273 8.42 -18.96 32.21
CA MET A 273 8.34 -20.41 32.45
C MET A 273 9.74 -21.05 32.47
N PRO A 274 9.98 -22.09 33.28
CA PRO A 274 11.24 -22.82 33.27
C PRO A 274 11.30 -23.81 32.10
N PHE A 275 12.30 -23.69 31.24
CA PHE A 275 12.63 -24.66 30.19
C PHE A 275 13.75 -25.59 30.67
N ILE A 276 13.56 -26.90 30.50
CA ILE A 276 14.49 -27.94 30.91
C ILE A 276 14.57 -28.99 29.80
N LYS A 277 15.75 -29.15 29.19
CA LYS A 277 16.08 -30.21 28.23
C LYS A 277 17.54 -30.60 28.46
N GLY A 278 17.77 -31.85 28.88
CA GLY A 278 19.10 -32.29 29.34
C GLY A 278 19.51 -31.70 30.70
N ASN A 279 20.82 -31.55 30.93
CA ASN A 279 21.40 -31.21 32.25
C ASN A 279 21.42 -29.69 32.57
N ARG A 280 20.93 -28.82 31.69
CA ARG A 280 20.89 -27.35 31.88
C ARG A 280 19.45 -26.88 32.07
N LYS A 281 19.24 -25.87 32.93
CA LYS A 281 17.94 -25.19 33.14
C LYS A 281 18.03 -23.74 32.64
N ALA A 282 16.95 -23.24 32.06
CA ALA A 282 16.81 -21.83 31.67
C ALA A 282 15.38 -21.34 31.92
N ASN A 283 15.20 -20.01 31.95
CA ASN A 283 13.90 -19.37 32.05
C ASN A 283 13.57 -18.69 30.72
N VAL A 284 12.35 -18.91 30.22
CA VAL A 284 11.87 -18.44 28.91
C VAL A 284 10.55 -17.69 29.05
N LEU A 285 10.25 -16.74 28.16
CA LEU A 285 8.94 -16.09 28.12
C LEU A 285 7.84 -17.12 27.79
N GLY A 286 6.71 -17.00 28.50
CA GLY A 286 5.49 -17.76 28.22
C GLY A 286 4.62 -17.12 27.12
N PRO A 287 3.29 -17.35 27.12
CA PRO A 287 2.38 -16.58 26.27
C PRO A 287 2.45 -15.08 26.62
N ILE A 288 2.27 -14.23 25.62
CA ILE A 288 2.39 -12.77 25.74
C ILE A 288 1.23 -12.03 25.06
N ASP A 289 0.17 -12.74 24.69
CA ASP A 289 -0.89 -12.24 23.81
C ASP A 289 -1.63 -11.05 24.44
N GLU A 290 -1.85 -11.08 25.75
CA GLU A 290 -2.34 -9.95 26.54
C GLU A 290 -1.42 -8.72 26.45
N ILE A 291 -0.09 -8.91 26.40
CA ILE A 291 0.89 -7.80 26.36
C ILE A 291 0.95 -7.19 24.95
N LEU A 292 0.78 -8.01 23.90
CA LEU A 292 0.68 -7.53 22.52
C LEU A 292 -0.62 -6.72 22.32
N GLN A 293 -1.76 -7.26 22.76
CA GLN A 293 -3.04 -6.54 22.68
C GLN A 293 -2.98 -5.19 23.41
N ASN A 294 -2.46 -5.16 24.65
CA ASN A 294 -2.29 -3.91 25.41
C ASN A 294 -1.33 -2.91 24.72
N LEU A 295 -0.40 -3.37 23.89
CA LEU A 295 0.52 -2.52 23.11
C LEU A 295 -0.19 -1.92 21.89
N ASP A 296 -0.94 -2.72 21.14
CA ASP A 296 -1.73 -2.26 20.00
C ASP A 296 -2.82 -1.27 20.43
N ASP A 297 -3.56 -1.59 21.51
CA ASP A 297 -4.58 -0.69 22.09
C ASP A 297 -3.95 0.65 22.54
N CYS A 298 -2.75 0.64 23.16
CA CYS A 298 -2.03 1.86 23.49
C CYS A 298 -1.57 2.64 22.24
N SER A 299 -1.11 1.94 21.21
CA SER A 299 -0.64 2.54 19.96
C SER A 299 -1.78 3.28 19.24
N VAL A 300 -2.94 2.65 19.10
CA VAL A 300 -4.14 3.26 18.49
C VAL A 300 -4.62 4.47 19.32
N ASN A 301 -4.61 4.37 20.65
CA ASN A 301 -4.98 5.49 21.53
C ASN A 301 -4.02 6.69 21.39
N LEU A 302 -2.71 6.46 21.35
CA LEU A 302 -1.74 7.55 21.14
C LEU A 302 -1.80 8.14 19.73
N GLN A 303 -2.07 7.35 18.70
CA GLN A 303 -2.32 7.86 17.33
C GLN A 303 -3.56 8.76 17.29
N SER A 304 -4.65 8.37 17.95
CA SER A 304 -5.86 9.17 18.11
C SER A 304 -5.58 10.51 18.82
N MET A 305 -4.73 10.50 19.86
CA MET A 305 -4.26 11.73 20.52
C MET A 305 -3.35 12.57 19.60
N SER A 306 -2.51 11.94 18.76
CA SER A 306 -1.59 12.64 17.84
C SER A 306 -2.31 13.39 16.72
N ALA A 307 -3.47 12.91 16.28
CA ALA A 307 -4.33 13.59 15.32
C ALA A 307 -5.09 14.80 15.92
N SER A 308 -5.02 15.01 17.25
CA SER A 308 -5.69 16.13 17.90
C SER A 308 -4.93 17.44 17.72
N ARG A 309 -5.61 18.47 17.22
CA ARG A 309 -5.06 19.84 17.10
C ARG A 309 -4.55 20.44 18.42
N PHE A 310 -4.93 19.87 19.55
CA PHE A 310 -4.61 20.34 20.91
C PHE A 310 -3.41 19.60 21.54
N ILE A 311 -2.66 18.80 20.78
CA ILE A 311 -1.52 18.03 21.31
C ILE A 311 -0.31 18.90 21.73
N GLY A 312 -0.20 20.15 21.28
CA GLY A 312 0.99 21.02 21.40
C GLY A 312 1.81 20.87 22.68
N PRO A 313 1.24 21.05 23.89
CA PRO A 313 1.98 20.94 25.16
C PRO A 313 2.49 19.52 25.49
N PHE A 314 1.85 18.48 24.96
CA PHE A 314 2.09 17.07 25.28
C PHE A 314 2.84 16.31 24.17
N LEU A 315 3.08 16.94 23.01
CA LEU A 315 3.65 16.31 21.82
C LEU A 315 4.95 15.53 22.09
N HIS A 316 5.85 16.07 22.92
CA HIS A 316 7.09 15.39 23.29
C HIS A 316 6.86 14.14 24.15
N GLN A 317 5.85 14.13 25.03
CA GLN A 317 5.50 12.98 25.85
C GLN A 317 4.85 11.88 24.99
N VAL A 318 3.89 12.25 24.13
CA VAL A 318 3.24 11.31 23.20
C VAL A 318 4.27 10.67 22.26
N GLN A 319 5.14 11.45 21.62
CA GLN A 319 6.22 10.93 20.77
C GLN A 319 7.23 10.07 21.54
N SER A 320 7.47 10.34 22.83
CA SER A 320 8.33 9.51 23.67
C SER A 320 7.69 8.15 23.96
N TRP A 321 6.39 8.12 24.27
CA TRP A 321 5.65 6.88 24.49
C TRP A 321 5.46 6.07 23.21
N GLU A 322 5.13 6.71 22.09
CA GLU A 322 5.02 6.08 20.77
C GLU A 322 6.34 5.39 20.37
N LYS A 323 7.48 6.10 20.50
CA LYS A 323 8.82 5.53 20.27
C LYS A 323 9.13 4.39 21.25
N ALA A 324 8.73 4.50 22.52
CA ALA A 324 8.94 3.44 23.50
C ALA A 324 8.12 2.18 23.18
N LEU A 325 6.84 2.32 22.82
CA LEU A 325 5.94 1.21 22.48
C LEU A 325 6.39 0.50 21.19
N SER A 326 6.70 1.28 20.14
CA SER A 326 7.31 0.76 18.91
C SER A 326 8.60 -0.02 19.22
N LYS A 327 9.49 0.54 20.06
CA LYS A 327 10.72 -0.14 20.47
C LYS A 327 10.47 -1.40 21.29
N MET A 328 9.45 -1.43 22.16
CA MET A 328 9.09 -2.62 22.92
C MET A 328 8.56 -3.73 22.00
N SER A 329 7.71 -3.40 21.02
CA SER A 329 7.21 -4.34 20.01
C SER A 329 8.35 -4.96 19.16
N GLU A 330 9.29 -4.15 18.67
CA GLU A 330 10.50 -4.66 18.00
C GLU A 330 11.39 -5.53 18.91
N VAL A 331 11.36 -5.30 20.23
CA VAL A 331 12.22 -6.00 21.19
C VAL A 331 11.67 -7.38 21.52
N ILE A 332 10.49 -7.44 22.15
CA ILE A 332 9.31 -8.12 21.60
C ILE A 332 9.51 -9.35 20.71
N ASP A 333 9.13 -9.13 19.45
CA ASP A 333 9.13 -10.09 18.35
C ASP A 333 10.47 -10.82 18.19
N VAL A 334 11.56 -10.06 18.20
CA VAL A 334 12.90 -10.64 18.00
C VAL A 334 13.34 -11.44 19.23
N TRP A 335 12.91 -11.10 20.45
CA TRP A 335 13.11 -11.95 21.64
C TRP A 335 12.44 -13.31 21.44
N LEU A 336 11.18 -13.36 20.98
CA LEU A 336 10.50 -14.62 20.69
C LEU A 336 11.15 -15.40 19.54
N GLN A 337 11.64 -14.73 18.50
CA GLN A 337 12.38 -15.40 17.41
C GLN A 337 13.70 -16.00 17.88
N VAL A 338 14.45 -15.30 18.74
CA VAL A 338 15.72 -15.83 19.26
C VAL A 338 15.49 -16.89 20.32
N GLN A 339 14.50 -16.75 21.19
CA GLN A 339 14.11 -17.77 22.16
C GLN A 339 13.82 -19.11 21.46
N ARG A 340 13.02 -19.10 20.40
CA ARG A 340 12.74 -20.29 19.57
C ARG A 340 14.03 -20.86 18.95
N LYS A 341 14.91 -20.03 18.40
CA LYS A 341 16.20 -20.46 17.81
C LYS A 341 17.19 -21.00 18.86
N TRP A 342 17.24 -20.44 20.07
CA TRP A 342 18.09 -20.94 21.15
C TRP A 342 17.57 -22.26 21.72
N MET A 343 16.26 -22.42 21.91
CA MET A 343 15.66 -23.70 22.34
C MET A 343 15.96 -24.85 21.36
N TYR A 344 16.12 -24.54 20.08
CA TYR A 344 16.61 -25.46 19.06
C TYR A 344 18.12 -25.74 19.20
N LEU A 345 18.96 -24.69 19.22
CA LEU A 345 20.42 -24.81 19.27
C LEU A 345 20.98 -25.41 20.57
N GLU A 346 20.36 -25.15 21.73
CA GLU A 346 20.69 -25.84 23.01
C GLU A 346 20.40 -27.35 22.91
N GLY A 347 19.45 -27.75 22.06
CA GLY A 347 19.21 -29.16 21.71
C GLY A 347 20.31 -29.80 20.87
N ILE A 348 21.08 -29.01 20.11
CA ILE A 348 22.15 -29.47 19.21
C ILE A 348 23.50 -29.47 19.94
N PHE A 349 23.83 -28.36 20.61
CA PHE A 349 25.13 -28.18 21.28
C PHE A 349 25.13 -28.61 22.76
N GLY A 350 23.96 -28.77 23.39
CA GLY A 350 23.84 -29.15 24.81
C GLY A 350 24.13 -30.61 25.12
N GLY A 351 24.28 -31.48 24.12
CA GLY A 351 24.61 -32.90 24.32
C GLY A 351 24.99 -33.65 23.05
N GLY A 352 26.27 -33.62 22.66
CA GLY A 352 26.77 -34.46 21.57
C GLY A 352 28.17 -34.11 21.06
N ASP A 353 28.73 -35.01 20.26
CA ASP A 353 30.09 -34.91 19.71
C ASP A 353 30.24 -33.87 18.57
N ILE A 354 29.14 -33.28 18.10
CA ILE A 354 29.11 -32.03 17.32
C ILE A 354 29.97 -30.95 17.99
N SER A 355 29.96 -30.89 19.33
CA SER A 355 30.79 -29.97 20.12
C SER A 355 32.31 -30.19 19.98
N LYS A 356 32.74 -31.41 19.61
CA LYS A 356 34.13 -31.78 19.32
C LYS A 356 34.48 -31.60 17.84
N GLN A 357 33.54 -31.87 16.93
CA GLN A 357 33.72 -31.69 15.48
C GLN A 357 33.85 -30.20 15.10
N LEU A 358 33.06 -29.33 15.74
CA LEU A 358 33.00 -27.89 15.48
C LEU A 358 33.39 -27.08 16.74
N PRO A 359 34.65 -27.17 17.21
CA PRO A 359 35.05 -26.68 18.53
C PRO A 359 35.09 -25.15 18.64
N GLU A 360 35.20 -24.42 17.53
CA GLU A 360 35.09 -22.95 17.54
C GLU A 360 33.64 -22.52 17.65
N GLN A 361 32.75 -23.16 16.88
CA GLN A 361 31.31 -22.93 16.89
C GLN A 361 30.70 -23.37 18.23
N ALA A 362 31.20 -24.44 18.85
CA ALA A 362 30.80 -24.86 20.18
C ALA A 362 31.27 -23.88 21.28
N LYS A 363 32.51 -23.37 21.21
CA LYS A 363 32.97 -22.29 22.11
C LYS A 363 32.21 -20.98 21.89
N PHE A 364 31.87 -20.66 20.65
CA PHE A 364 31.00 -19.54 20.28
C PHE A 364 29.58 -19.75 20.80
N PHE A 365 29.06 -20.97 20.75
CA PHE A 365 27.75 -21.31 21.31
C PHE A 365 27.75 -21.27 22.85
N ASP A 366 28.75 -21.82 23.54
CA ASP A 366 28.86 -21.70 25.01
C ASP A 366 29.13 -20.25 25.47
N LYS A 367 29.56 -19.36 24.55
CA LYS A 367 29.62 -17.91 24.75
C LYS A 367 28.26 -17.25 24.48
N ILE A 368 27.55 -17.66 23.42
CA ILE A 368 26.18 -17.27 23.12
C ILE A 368 25.20 -17.73 24.21
N ASP A 369 25.35 -18.91 24.80
CA ASP A 369 24.54 -19.39 25.91
C ASP A 369 24.72 -18.50 27.14
N ARG A 370 25.97 -18.16 27.46
CA ARG A 370 26.30 -17.14 28.48
C ARG A 370 25.88 -15.72 28.11
N GLN A 371 25.62 -15.42 26.84
CA GLN A 371 25.05 -14.15 26.36
C GLN A 371 23.52 -14.19 26.19
N PHE A 372 22.91 -15.36 26.07
CA PHE A 372 21.47 -15.59 26.05
C PHE A 372 20.94 -15.53 27.49
N LYS A 373 21.65 -16.20 28.41
CA LYS A 373 21.53 -16.06 29.87
C LYS A 373 21.99 -14.69 30.43
N LYS A 374 22.36 -13.71 29.57
CA LYS A 374 22.70 -12.32 29.96
C LYS A 374 21.98 -11.20 29.18
N VAL A 375 21.60 -11.41 27.92
CA VAL A 375 21.15 -10.35 26.98
C VAL A 375 20.10 -10.84 25.97
N ASN A 376 20.27 -12.04 25.37
CA ASN A 376 19.45 -12.58 24.27
C ASN A 376 19.70 -11.88 22.90
N ARG A 377 19.64 -12.63 21.76
CA ARG A 377 20.17 -12.35 20.36
C ARG A 377 21.65 -12.78 20.14
N ILE A 378 22.23 -13.13 18.97
CA ILE A 378 21.88 -13.54 17.55
C ILE A 378 23.25 -13.97 16.90
N SER A 379 23.50 -14.83 15.89
CA SER A 379 22.93 -16.03 15.21
C SER A 379 24.16 -16.80 14.62
N PHE A 380 24.37 -17.47 13.46
CA PHE A 380 23.78 -17.92 12.15
C PHE A 380 24.81 -19.00 11.59
N SER A 381 24.77 -19.76 10.47
CA SER A 381 23.90 -20.11 9.31
C SER A 381 24.47 -21.40 8.62
N TYR A 382 23.82 -22.01 7.60
CA TYR A 382 24.23 -23.30 6.98
C TYR A 382 24.14 -23.38 5.42
N ILE A 383 24.70 -24.45 4.84
CA ILE A 383 24.66 -24.90 3.42
C ILE A 383 24.50 -26.44 3.40
N GLU A 384 23.70 -27.01 2.50
CA GLU A 384 23.34 -28.45 2.45
C GLU A 384 23.66 -29.11 1.08
N LEU A 385 23.77 -30.45 1.05
CA LEU A 385 24.25 -31.23 -0.11
C LEU A 385 23.31 -32.42 -0.52
N LEU A 386 23.67 -33.07 -1.65
CA LEU A 386 22.78 -33.69 -2.64
C LEU A 386 21.62 -34.58 -2.13
N TRP A 387 21.79 -35.37 -1.08
CA TRP A 387 20.89 -36.50 -0.76
C TRP A 387 20.02 -36.31 0.47
N PHE A 388 20.32 -35.31 1.31
CA PHE A 388 19.61 -35.13 2.57
C PHE A 388 18.29 -34.35 2.43
N PHE A 389 17.95 -33.86 1.24
CA PHE A 389 16.68 -33.14 0.96
C PHE A 389 15.39 -33.94 1.21
N PHE A 390 15.47 -35.27 1.34
CA PHE A 390 14.34 -36.16 1.62
C PHE A 390 14.27 -36.63 3.09
N ILE A 391 15.20 -36.14 3.92
CA ILE A 391 15.33 -36.46 5.35
C ILE A 391 15.06 -35.17 6.14
N SER A 392 14.55 -35.29 7.37
CA SER A 392 14.30 -34.11 8.21
C SER A 392 15.60 -33.50 8.72
N ASP A 393 15.65 -32.18 8.90
CA ASP A 393 16.84 -31.46 9.39
C ASP A 393 17.39 -32.06 10.72
N ASP A 394 16.51 -32.57 11.59
CA ASP A 394 16.89 -33.24 12.85
C ASP A 394 17.51 -34.63 12.65
N GLU A 395 17.08 -35.39 11.64
CA GLU A 395 17.69 -36.68 11.26
C GLU A 395 18.99 -36.50 10.46
N LEU A 396 19.11 -35.41 9.69
CA LEU A 396 20.38 -35.00 9.10
C LEU A 396 21.41 -34.73 10.20
N LEU A 397 20.99 -34.06 11.28
CA LEU A 397 21.84 -33.77 12.43
C LEU A 397 22.20 -35.01 13.27
N SER A 398 21.37 -36.06 13.32
CA SER A 398 21.78 -37.34 13.94
C SER A 398 22.83 -38.08 13.09
N ILE A 399 22.66 -38.10 11.76
CA ILE A 399 23.61 -38.72 10.82
C ILE A 399 24.97 -38.01 10.83
N LEU A 400 25.00 -36.68 10.85
CA LEU A 400 26.25 -35.90 10.88
C LEU A 400 26.86 -35.79 12.29
N GLY A 401 26.04 -35.82 13.33
CA GLY A 401 26.47 -35.64 14.72
C GLY A 401 27.15 -36.86 15.35
N SER A 402 26.99 -38.05 14.76
CA SER A 402 27.71 -39.26 15.15
C SER A 402 29.03 -39.39 14.39
N SER A 403 29.99 -40.11 14.99
CA SER A 403 31.22 -40.56 14.32
C SER A 403 31.19 -42.05 13.95
N ASP A 404 30.08 -42.74 14.21
CA ASP A 404 29.88 -44.15 13.92
C ASP A 404 29.09 -44.35 12.60
N PRO A 405 29.68 -45.01 11.57
CA PRO A 405 28.96 -45.37 10.35
C PRO A 405 27.71 -46.21 10.57
N GLU A 406 27.59 -46.93 11.68
CA GLU A 406 26.40 -47.74 11.98
C GLU A 406 25.16 -46.89 12.28
N CYS A 407 25.31 -45.63 12.71
CA CYS A 407 24.18 -44.71 12.94
C CYS A 407 23.38 -44.40 11.66
N VAL A 408 23.95 -44.58 10.46
CA VAL A 408 23.23 -44.37 9.20
C VAL A 408 22.10 -45.40 9.03
N GLN A 409 22.25 -46.61 9.58
CA GLN A 409 21.38 -47.78 9.35
C GLN A 409 19.90 -47.48 9.60
N GLU A 410 19.56 -46.73 10.65
CA GLU A 410 18.17 -46.39 10.99
C GLU A 410 17.46 -45.55 9.91
N HIS A 411 18.24 -44.82 9.09
CA HIS A 411 17.72 -43.92 8.06
C HIS A 411 17.86 -44.50 6.62
N ILE A 412 18.53 -45.63 6.41
CA ILE A 412 18.80 -46.20 5.07
C ILE A 412 17.51 -46.50 4.30
N ILE A 413 16.47 -46.95 4.99
CA ILE A 413 15.14 -47.24 4.40
C ILE A 413 14.41 -45.99 3.88
N LYS A 414 14.88 -44.77 4.23
CA LYS A 414 14.41 -43.50 3.66
C LYS A 414 15.25 -43.04 2.46
N MET A 415 16.48 -43.55 2.33
CA MET A 415 17.44 -43.18 1.27
C MET A 415 17.34 -44.07 0.04
N TYR A 416 17.08 -45.37 0.22
CA TYR A 416 17.01 -46.38 -0.85
C TYR A 416 15.71 -47.19 -0.73
N ASP A 417 14.96 -47.38 -1.84
CA ASP A 417 13.71 -48.16 -1.81
C ASP A 417 13.98 -49.62 -1.39
N ASN A 418 13.21 -50.07 -0.38
CA ASN A 418 13.19 -51.45 0.13
C ASN A 418 14.54 -52.02 0.63
N ILE A 419 15.55 -51.18 0.87
CA ILE A 419 16.77 -51.57 1.59
C ILE A 419 16.57 -51.36 3.10
N ALA A 420 16.88 -52.38 3.89
CA ALA A 420 16.73 -52.35 5.34
C ALA A 420 18.05 -52.14 6.08
N SER A 421 19.19 -52.58 5.53
CA SER A 421 20.51 -52.36 6.13
C SER A 421 21.66 -52.60 5.16
N LEU A 422 22.84 -52.06 5.50
CA LEU A 422 24.13 -52.42 4.91
C LEU A 422 24.84 -53.48 5.76
N ARG A 423 25.61 -54.36 5.13
CA ARG A 423 26.49 -55.29 5.85
C ARG A 423 27.89 -54.69 5.99
N PHE A 424 28.17 -54.11 7.15
CA PHE A 424 29.53 -53.75 7.53
C PHE A 424 30.36 -54.99 7.87
N ILE A 425 31.62 -54.98 7.44
CA ILE A 425 32.66 -55.95 7.82
C ILE A 425 33.91 -55.13 8.20
N LYS A 426 34.79 -55.66 9.06
CA LYS A 426 36.06 -55.00 9.37
C LYS A 426 37.02 -55.12 8.18
N SER A 427 37.68 -54.02 7.81
CA SER A 427 38.61 -54.00 6.68
C SER A 427 39.71 -55.06 6.84
N PRO A 428 39.99 -55.89 5.81
CA PRO A 428 41.07 -56.89 5.86
C PRO A 428 42.47 -56.25 5.92
N ILE A 429 42.58 -54.95 5.66
CA ILE A 429 43.82 -54.17 5.71
C ILE A 429 43.97 -53.47 7.07
N ASN A 430 42.86 -53.07 7.71
CA ASN A 430 42.85 -52.26 8.93
C ASN A 430 41.68 -52.65 9.86
N PRO A 431 41.88 -53.47 10.91
CA PRO A 431 40.80 -54.01 11.73
C PRO A 431 40.08 -52.98 12.64
N LYS A 432 40.46 -51.70 12.58
CA LYS A 432 39.72 -50.56 13.19
C LYS A 432 38.70 -49.92 12.25
N GLU A 433 38.76 -50.24 10.97
CA GLU A 433 38.01 -49.57 9.91
C GLU A 433 36.87 -50.47 9.43
N LEU A 434 35.68 -49.90 9.21
CA LEU A 434 34.54 -50.63 8.64
C LEU A 434 34.53 -50.47 7.11
N VAL A 435 34.13 -51.53 6.43
CA VAL A 435 33.87 -51.54 5.00
C VAL A 435 32.46 -52.04 4.71
N VAL A 436 31.76 -51.41 3.77
CA VAL A 436 30.48 -51.89 3.27
C VAL A 436 30.75 -53.04 2.30
N SER A 437 30.16 -54.20 2.60
CA SER A 437 30.34 -55.44 1.82
C SER A 437 29.14 -55.85 0.99
N ALA A 438 27.92 -55.49 1.43
CA ALA A 438 26.66 -55.89 0.81
C ALA A 438 25.50 -54.97 1.21
N MET A 439 24.42 -54.98 0.43
CA MET A 439 23.12 -54.40 0.82
C MET A 439 22.13 -55.52 1.16
N ILE A 440 21.27 -55.29 2.16
CA ILE A 440 20.25 -56.24 2.62
C ILE A 440 18.88 -55.58 2.47
N SER A 441 18.02 -56.18 1.64
CA SER A 441 16.63 -55.72 1.46
C SER A 441 15.74 -56.05 2.67
N ALA A 442 14.55 -55.44 2.75
CA ALA A 442 13.59 -55.72 3.83
C ALA A 442 13.13 -57.20 3.89
N GLU A 443 13.15 -57.91 2.76
CA GLU A 443 12.89 -59.36 2.69
C GLU A 443 14.10 -60.23 3.08
N LYS A 444 15.20 -59.60 3.53
CA LYS A 444 16.50 -60.20 3.86
C LYS A 444 17.23 -60.84 2.66
N GLU A 445 16.85 -60.47 1.44
CA GLU A 445 17.60 -60.80 0.22
C GLU A 445 18.83 -59.88 0.11
N GLY A 446 20.03 -60.48 0.11
CA GLY A 446 21.31 -59.78 0.06
C GLY A 446 21.86 -59.63 -1.36
N MET A 447 22.48 -58.49 -1.65
CA MET A 447 23.35 -58.29 -2.81
C MET A 447 24.74 -57.92 -2.32
N ASP A 448 25.69 -58.84 -2.49
CA ASP A 448 27.10 -58.64 -2.12
C ASP A 448 27.82 -57.82 -3.22
N PHE A 449 28.57 -56.80 -2.83
CA PHE A 449 29.27 -55.90 -3.76
C PHE A 449 30.53 -56.55 -4.36
N ARG A 450 30.85 -56.21 -5.62
CA ARG A 450 32.07 -56.69 -6.29
C ARG A 450 33.33 -55.98 -5.78
N ALA A 451 33.23 -54.73 -5.34
CA ALA A 451 34.24 -54.04 -4.54
C ALA A 451 33.69 -53.65 -3.15
N HIS A 452 34.50 -53.78 -2.10
CA HIS A 452 34.15 -53.28 -0.77
C HIS A 452 34.51 -51.79 -0.64
N ILE A 453 33.66 -51.02 0.05
CA ILE A 453 33.80 -49.56 0.17
C ILE A 453 34.23 -49.19 1.59
N SER A 454 35.29 -48.39 1.74
CA SER A 454 35.72 -47.83 3.03
C SER A 454 34.74 -46.77 3.53
N THR A 455 34.48 -46.76 4.84
CA THR A 455 33.71 -45.70 5.52
C THR A 455 34.61 -44.68 6.24
N SER A 456 35.90 -44.60 5.87
CA SER A 456 36.86 -43.65 6.47
C SER A 456 36.64 -42.19 6.05
N ASP A 457 36.01 -41.97 4.89
CA ASP A 457 35.65 -40.64 4.39
C ASP A 457 34.36 -40.09 5.04
N ARG A 458 33.99 -38.85 4.68
CA ARG A 458 32.69 -38.28 5.06
C ARG A 458 31.54 -39.15 4.57
N VAL A 459 30.45 -39.21 5.33
CA VAL A 459 29.23 -39.98 5.01
C VAL A 459 28.72 -39.71 3.59
N GLU A 460 28.71 -38.45 3.18
CA GLU A 460 28.39 -38.00 1.80
C GLU A 460 29.17 -38.76 0.70
N VAL A 461 30.47 -38.95 0.90
CA VAL A 461 31.41 -39.46 -0.11
C VAL A 461 31.31 -40.99 -0.21
N TRP A 462 31.32 -41.70 0.92
CA TRP A 462 31.19 -43.15 0.90
C TRP A 462 29.77 -43.60 0.55
N MET A 463 28.72 -42.85 0.91
CA MET A 463 27.35 -43.15 0.46
C MET A 463 27.16 -42.93 -1.05
N THR A 464 27.76 -41.88 -1.62
CA THR A 464 27.80 -41.71 -3.08
C THR A 464 28.55 -42.88 -3.76
N SER A 465 29.60 -43.40 -3.13
CA SER A 465 30.32 -44.58 -3.60
C SER A 465 29.48 -45.86 -3.51
N VAL A 466 28.64 -46.00 -2.47
CA VAL A 466 27.69 -47.13 -2.30
C VAL A 466 26.64 -47.14 -3.41
N LEU A 467 26.13 -45.99 -3.85
CA LEU A 467 25.25 -45.90 -5.03
C LEU A 467 25.93 -46.44 -6.29
N LEU A 468 27.15 -45.97 -6.57
CA LEU A 468 27.87 -46.27 -7.81
C LEU A 468 28.23 -47.76 -7.89
N GLU A 469 28.73 -48.34 -6.80
CA GLU A 469 29.04 -49.78 -6.75
C GLU A 469 27.77 -50.65 -6.67
N MET A 470 26.66 -50.17 -6.10
CA MET A 470 25.34 -50.82 -6.20
C MET A 470 24.92 -50.94 -7.67
N ARG A 471 24.85 -49.82 -8.41
CA ARG A 471 24.44 -49.81 -9.83
C ARG A 471 25.39 -50.66 -10.68
N ARG A 472 26.70 -50.57 -10.45
CA ARG A 472 27.73 -51.37 -11.14
C ARG A 472 27.61 -52.87 -10.85
N THR A 473 27.47 -53.26 -9.58
CA THR A 473 27.31 -54.66 -9.16
C THR A 473 26.02 -55.24 -9.76
N ASN A 474 24.90 -54.51 -9.66
CA ASN A 474 23.61 -54.96 -10.19
C ASN A 474 23.65 -55.12 -11.73
N ARG A 475 24.33 -54.21 -12.46
CA ARG A 475 24.58 -54.36 -13.91
C ARG A 475 25.36 -55.63 -14.24
N LEU A 476 26.43 -55.93 -13.50
CA LEU A 476 27.25 -57.13 -13.73
C LEU A 476 26.48 -58.42 -13.41
N ILE A 477 25.76 -58.48 -12.28
CA ILE A 477 24.93 -59.64 -11.92
C ILE A 477 23.80 -59.83 -12.95
N THR A 478 23.19 -58.75 -13.44
CA THR A 478 22.17 -58.81 -14.50
C THR A 478 22.74 -59.38 -15.80
N LYS A 479 23.95 -58.98 -16.19
CA LYS A 479 24.64 -59.53 -17.38
C LYS A 479 24.95 -61.02 -17.23
N GLU A 480 25.47 -61.44 -16.07
CA GLU A 480 25.73 -62.85 -15.76
C GLU A 480 24.44 -63.69 -15.80
N ALA A 481 23.37 -63.20 -15.18
CA ALA A 481 22.07 -63.88 -15.16
C ALA A 481 21.46 -64.07 -16.55
N ILE A 482 21.51 -63.04 -17.42
CA ILE A 482 21.07 -63.12 -18.83
C ILE A 482 21.92 -64.13 -19.60
N PHE A 483 23.25 -64.12 -19.43
CA PHE A 483 24.15 -65.01 -20.16
C PHE A 483 24.00 -66.49 -19.78
N TYR A 484 23.77 -66.79 -18.50
CA TYR A 484 23.63 -68.16 -17.99
C TYR A 484 22.19 -68.72 -18.02
N TYR A 485 21.23 -67.95 -18.55
CA TYR A 485 19.83 -68.37 -18.67
C TYR A 485 19.71 -69.72 -19.42
N SER A 486 19.07 -70.70 -18.76
CA SER A 486 18.86 -72.06 -19.28
C SER A 486 20.09 -72.84 -19.79
N TYR A 487 21.33 -72.37 -19.57
CA TYR A 487 22.54 -73.00 -20.12
C TYR A 487 22.82 -74.40 -19.54
N LYS A 488 22.52 -74.63 -18.25
CA LYS A 488 22.76 -75.91 -17.54
C LYS A 488 21.69 -76.30 -16.50
N LYS A 489 20.65 -75.50 -16.31
CA LYS A 489 19.59 -75.69 -15.31
C LYS A 489 18.21 -75.45 -15.92
N SER A 490 17.16 -75.98 -15.28
CA SER A 490 15.78 -75.57 -15.61
C SER A 490 15.59 -74.07 -15.33
N ARG A 491 14.62 -73.42 -15.99
CA ARG A 491 14.30 -72.01 -15.73
C ARG A 491 14.01 -71.75 -14.26
N ALA A 492 13.24 -72.64 -13.61
CA ALA A 492 12.95 -72.52 -12.18
C ALA A 492 14.22 -72.62 -11.31
N ASP A 493 15.10 -73.58 -11.60
CA ASP A 493 16.31 -73.80 -10.78
C ASP A 493 17.39 -72.72 -11.01
N TRP A 494 17.41 -72.08 -12.18
CA TRP A 494 18.23 -70.89 -12.46
C TRP A 494 17.75 -69.66 -11.65
N MET A 495 16.44 -69.50 -11.40
CA MET A 495 15.91 -68.38 -10.61
C MET A 495 16.35 -68.40 -9.13
N LEU A 496 16.86 -69.52 -8.62
CA LEU A 496 17.40 -69.64 -7.27
C LEU A 496 18.83 -69.09 -7.15
N ASP A 497 19.59 -69.05 -8.26
CA ASP A 497 21.00 -68.63 -8.26
C ASP A 497 21.20 -67.10 -8.15
N TYR A 498 20.17 -66.31 -8.50
CA TYR A 498 20.23 -64.85 -8.60
C TYR A 498 19.11 -64.17 -7.78
N GLN A 499 19.29 -62.87 -7.47
CA GLN A 499 18.30 -62.05 -6.75
C GLN A 499 17.00 -61.88 -7.55
N GLY A 500 15.87 -61.77 -6.86
CA GLY A 500 14.54 -61.73 -7.49
C GLY A 500 14.36 -60.64 -8.53
N MET A 501 14.86 -59.42 -8.26
CA MET A 501 14.85 -58.30 -9.19
C MET A 501 15.57 -58.63 -10.52
N VAL A 502 16.73 -59.27 -10.43
CA VAL A 502 17.54 -59.68 -11.59
C VAL A 502 16.84 -60.79 -12.38
N CYS A 503 16.27 -61.79 -11.69
CA CYS A 503 15.54 -62.88 -12.34
C CYS A 503 14.36 -62.39 -13.19
N LEU A 504 13.66 -61.33 -12.74
CA LEU A 504 12.58 -60.70 -13.50
C LEU A 504 13.10 -59.98 -14.75
N ALA A 505 14.11 -59.11 -14.61
CA ALA A 505 14.69 -58.37 -15.73
C ALA A 505 15.30 -59.30 -16.80
N ALA A 506 16.04 -60.33 -16.36
CA ALA A 506 16.62 -61.32 -17.27
C ALA A 506 15.56 -62.21 -17.96
N SER A 507 14.47 -62.59 -17.26
CA SER A 507 13.36 -63.31 -17.89
C SER A 507 12.65 -62.45 -18.95
N GLN A 508 12.51 -61.14 -18.71
CA GLN A 508 11.90 -60.20 -19.66
C GLN A 508 12.74 -59.98 -20.92
N VAL A 509 14.08 -59.93 -20.81
CA VAL A 509 14.98 -59.90 -21.98
C VAL A 509 14.80 -61.16 -22.83
N TRP A 510 14.77 -62.34 -22.20
CA TRP A 510 14.59 -63.60 -22.93
C TRP A 510 13.19 -63.76 -23.53
N TRP A 511 12.12 -63.35 -22.84
CA TRP A 511 10.77 -63.32 -23.43
C TRP A 511 10.70 -62.37 -24.64
N THR A 512 11.27 -61.17 -24.54
CA THR A 512 11.36 -60.22 -25.67
C THR A 512 12.04 -60.86 -26.88
N TRP A 513 13.18 -61.53 -26.67
CA TRP A 513 13.91 -62.21 -27.74
C TRP A 513 13.17 -63.43 -28.31
N GLU A 514 12.54 -64.26 -27.47
CA GLU A 514 11.80 -65.45 -27.93
C GLU A 514 10.55 -65.08 -28.75
N VAL A 515 9.85 -63.98 -28.42
CA VAL A 515 8.72 -63.47 -29.21
C VAL A 515 9.20 -62.94 -30.57
N GLU A 516 10.28 -62.16 -30.62
CA GLU A 516 10.85 -61.70 -31.90
C GLU A 516 11.38 -62.86 -32.76
N ASP A 517 12.00 -63.88 -32.17
CA ASP A 517 12.44 -65.09 -32.86
C ASP A 517 11.24 -65.90 -33.43
N VAL A 518 10.10 -65.90 -32.75
CA VAL A 518 8.84 -66.45 -33.27
C VAL A 518 8.35 -65.66 -34.50
N PHE A 519 8.31 -64.32 -34.45
CA PHE A 519 7.94 -63.51 -35.62
C PHE A 519 8.91 -63.72 -36.80
N ARG A 520 10.22 -63.86 -36.53
CA ARG A 520 11.22 -64.21 -37.56
C ARG A 520 10.98 -65.59 -38.16
N LYS A 521 10.61 -66.60 -37.35
CA LYS A 521 10.25 -67.95 -37.82
C LYS A 521 8.99 -67.96 -38.68
N ILE A 522 7.98 -67.17 -38.32
CA ILE A 522 6.77 -66.94 -39.12
C ILE A 522 7.15 -66.29 -40.46
N ARG A 523 8.03 -65.29 -40.46
CA ARG A 523 8.56 -64.65 -41.68
C ARG A 523 9.35 -65.62 -42.57
N THR A 524 10.01 -66.63 -42.01
CA THR A 524 10.61 -67.76 -42.76
C THR A 524 9.61 -68.86 -43.18
N GLY A 525 8.32 -68.71 -42.86
CA GLY A 525 7.23 -69.57 -43.32
C GLY A 525 6.62 -70.51 -42.26
N LEU A 526 7.17 -70.57 -41.04
CA LEU A 526 6.74 -71.54 -40.01
C LEU A 526 5.55 -71.02 -39.20
N LYS A 527 4.36 -71.05 -39.82
CA LYS A 527 3.12 -70.41 -39.30
C LYS A 527 2.60 -70.95 -37.96
N THR A 528 3.05 -72.11 -37.48
CA THR A 528 2.62 -72.65 -36.17
C THR A 528 3.43 -72.08 -34.99
N ALA A 529 4.57 -71.42 -35.24
CA ALA A 529 5.57 -71.08 -34.22
C ALA A 529 4.99 -70.35 -32.99
N LEU A 530 4.02 -69.44 -33.19
CA LEU A 530 3.38 -68.70 -32.10
C LEU A 530 2.49 -69.59 -31.21
N LYS A 531 1.79 -70.56 -31.80
CA LYS A 531 0.98 -71.54 -31.05
C LYS A 531 1.86 -72.56 -30.32
N ASP A 532 2.96 -72.96 -30.95
CA ASP A 532 3.97 -73.83 -30.33
C ASP A 532 4.64 -73.11 -29.15
N PHE A 533 4.90 -71.81 -29.29
CA PHE A 533 5.43 -70.95 -28.23
C PHE A 533 4.43 -70.69 -27.09
N ALA A 534 3.17 -70.39 -27.39
CA ALA A 534 2.11 -70.26 -26.37
C ALA A 534 1.98 -71.57 -25.54
N SER A 535 2.07 -72.72 -26.20
CA SER A 535 2.05 -74.04 -25.55
C SER A 535 3.28 -74.27 -24.66
N LYS A 536 4.47 -73.81 -25.08
CA LYS A 536 5.69 -73.80 -24.26
C LYS A 536 5.54 -72.89 -23.02
N MET A 537 4.97 -71.69 -23.17
CA MET A 537 4.75 -70.77 -22.04
C MET A 537 3.81 -71.37 -20.99
N HIS A 538 2.70 -71.99 -21.41
CA HIS A 538 1.82 -72.74 -20.51
C HIS A 538 2.57 -73.80 -19.70
N SER A 539 3.39 -74.64 -20.37
CA SER A 539 4.19 -75.66 -19.67
C SER A 539 5.23 -75.08 -18.70
N GLN A 540 5.81 -73.91 -18.99
CA GLN A 540 6.70 -73.22 -18.03
C GLN A 540 5.95 -72.70 -16.81
N ILE A 541 4.75 -72.13 -17.01
CA ILE A 541 3.88 -71.66 -15.92
C ILE A 541 3.49 -72.84 -15.02
N ASP A 542 3.10 -73.98 -15.57
CA ASP A 542 2.80 -75.19 -14.80
C ASP A 542 4.01 -75.68 -13.97
N GLN A 543 5.22 -75.65 -14.54
CA GLN A 543 6.45 -75.99 -13.81
C GLN A 543 6.70 -75.04 -12.63
N LEU A 544 6.44 -73.73 -12.78
CA LEU A 544 6.53 -72.76 -11.69
C LEU A 544 5.44 -72.99 -10.63
N VAL A 545 4.20 -73.30 -11.02
CA VAL A 545 3.11 -73.63 -10.10
C VAL A 545 3.41 -74.90 -9.29
N VAL A 546 4.00 -75.92 -9.92
CA VAL A 546 4.48 -77.14 -9.22
C VAL A 546 5.60 -76.80 -8.23
N LYS A 547 6.57 -75.95 -8.60
CA LYS A 547 7.64 -75.49 -7.69
C LYS A 547 7.07 -74.68 -6.51
N ILE A 548 6.13 -73.77 -6.73
CA ILE A 548 5.48 -72.96 -5.67
C ILE A 548 4.77 -73.84 -4.61
N ARG A 549 4.14 -74.93 -5.06
CA ARG A 549 3.48 -75.93 -4.20
C ARG A 549 4.45 -76.81 -3.41
N SER A 550 5.73 -76.87 -3.80
CA SER A 550 6.77 -77.60 -3.07
C SER A 550 7.22 -76.84 -1.79
N PRO A 551 7.88 -77.52 -0.83
CA PRO A 551 8.42 -76.87 0.36
C PRO A 551 9.60 -75.97 0.00
N LEU A 552 9.40 -74.65 0.12
CA LEU A 552 10.37 -73.61 -0.23
C LEU A 552 10.48 -72.56 0.88
N PRO A 553 11.64 -71.88 1.02
CA PRO A 553 11.77 -70.70 1.86
C PRO A 553 10.77 -69.58 1.48
N LYS A 554 10.42 -68.73 2.46
CA LYS A 554 9.44 -67.65 2.26
C LYS A 554 9.86 -66.68 1.14
N ASN A 555 11.16 -66.35 1.05
CA ASN A 555 11.67 -65.46 0.00
C ASN A 555 11.56 -66.09 -1.40
N ASP A 556 11.97 -67.36 -1.57
CA ASP A 556 11.90 -68.03 -2.88
C ASP A 556 10.45 -68.28 -3.33
N ARG A 557 9.54 -68.59 -2.39
CA ARG A 557 8.10 -68.62 -2.71
C ARG A 557 7.59 -67.24 -3.14
N LYS A 558 8.05 -66.14 -2.52
CA LYS A 558 7.72 -64.77 -2.95
C LYS A 558 8.33 -64.46 -4.32
N LYS A 559 9.56 -64.92 -4.62
CA LYS A 559 10.23 -64.83 -5.92
C LYS A 559 9.41 -65.47 -7.03
N TYR A 560 9.07 -66.75 -6.87
CA TYR A 560 8.27 -67.48 -7.86
C TYR A 560 6.86 -66.90 -8.02
N ASN A 561 6.19 -66.50 -6.94
CA ASN A 561 4.88 -65.82 -7.03
C ASN A 561 4.97 -64.50 -7.81
N THR A 562 6.04 -63.72 -7.61
CA THR A 562 6.25 -62.43 -8.28
C THR A 562 6.55 -62.63 -9.77
N ALA A 563 7.33 -63.65 -10.12
CA ALA A 563 7.57 -64.02 -11.52
C ALA A 563 6.31 -64.59 -12.19
N LEU A 564 5.50 -65.39 -11.47
CA LEU A 564 4.25 -65.95 -11.99
C LEU A 564 3.25 -64.86 -12.39
N ILE A 565 3.17 -63.74 -11.66
CA ILE A 565 2.32 -62.59 -12.03
C ILE A 565 2.76 -62.02 -13.39
N VAL A 566 4.07 -61.87 -13.60
CA VAL A 566 4.64 -61.34 -14.85
C VAL A 566 4.50 -62.32 -16.01
N ASP A 567 4.74 -63.62 -15.76
CA ASP A 567 4.60 -64.68 -16.76
C ASP A 567 3.14 -64.89 -17.22
N VAL A 568 2.16 -64.74 -16.31
CA VAL A 568 0.73 -64.82 -16.64
C VAL A 568 0.32 -63.68 -17.57
N HIS A 569 0.74 -62.45 -17.28
CA HIS A 569 0.52 -61.30 -18.17
C HIS A 569 1.24 -61.48 -19.52
N ALA A 570 2.49 -61.96 -19.52
CA ALA A 570 3.25 -62.24 -20.74
C ALA A 570 2.59 -63.35 -21.61
N ARG A 571 1.98 -64.36 -20.98
CA ARG A 571 1.14 -65.36 -21.66
C ARG A 571 -0.11 -64.72 -22.26
N ASP A 572 -0.83 -63.91 -21.50
CA ASP A 572 -2.11 -63.31 -21.93
C ASP A 572 -1.93 -62.39 -23.16
N ILE A 573 -0.77 -61.73 -23.27
CA ILE A 573 -0.33 -61.02 -24.48
C ILE A 573 -0.16 -62.00 -25.66
N VAL A 574 0.59 -63.09 -25.49
CA VAL A 574 0.90 -64.06 -26.55
C VAL A 574 -0.34 -64.85 -27.01
N ASP A 575 -1.23 -65.24 -26.09
CA ASP A 575 -2.53 -65.82 -26.42
C ASP A 575 -3.43 -64.81 -27.14
N GLY A 576 -3.30 -63.50 -26.81
CA GLY A 576 -3.85 -62.40 -27.59
C GLY A 576 -3.33 -62.38 -29.03
N PHE A 577 -2.02 -62.47 -29.23
CA PHE A 577 -1.40 -62.52 -30.56
C PHE A 577 -1.86 -63.74 -31.38
N VAL A 578 -2.04 -64.91 -30.74
CA VAL A 578 -2.59 -66.12 -31.39
C VAL A 578 -4.06 -65.91 -31.81
N ARG A 579 -4.87 -65.28 -30.95
CA ARG A 579 -6.29 -65.02 -31.22
C ARG A 579 -6.48 -63.98 -32.33
N ASP A 580 -5.77 -62.87 -32.25
CA ASP A 580 -5.95 -61.71 -33.12
C ASP A 580 -5.09 -61.79 -34.40
N SER A 581 -4.26 -62.85 -34.53
CA SER A 581 -3.42 -63.17 -35.69
C SER A 581 -2.32 -62.14 -36.01
N ILE A 582 -1.68 -61.62 -34.96
CA ILE A 582 -0.54 -60.69 -35.01
C ILE A 582 0.74 -61.46 -35.39
N MET A 583 1.49 -60.98 -36.38
CA MET A 583 2.52 -61.75 -37.11
C MET A 583 3.85 -61.01 -37.40
N ASP A 584 3.91 -59.68 -37.30
CA ASP A 584 5.12 -58.88 -37.57
C ASP A 584 5.62 -58.08 -36.35
N GLU A 585 6.94 -57.88 -36.28
CA GLU A 585 7.65 -57.15 -35.21
C GLU A 585 7.27 -55.64 -35.12
N LYS A 586 6.44 -55.15 -36.04
CA LYS A 586 6.02 -53.74 -36.20
C LYS A 586 4.54 -53.48 -35.88
N GLU A 587 3.78 -54.51 -35.52
CA GLU A 587 2.37 -54.34 -35.16
C GLU A 587 2.25 -53.62 -33.81
N PHE A 588 1.27 -52.72 -33.68
CA PHE A 588 1.16 -51.80 -32.55
C PHE A 588 0.98 -52.54 -31.22
N GLU A 589 0.32 -53.69 -31.25
CA GLU A 589 0.05 -54.59 -30.16
C GLU A 589 1.33 -55.22 -29.58
N TRP A 590 2.40 -55.33 -30.37
CA TRP A 590 3.76 -55.64 -29.87
C TRP A 590 4.55 -54.37 -29.54
N GLU A 591 4.45 -53.32 -30.35
CA GLU A 591 5.20 -52.09 -30.10
C GLU A 591 4.84 -51.39 -28.78
N SER A 592 3.57 -51.48 -28.38
CA SER A 592 3.01 -50.93 -27.15
C SER A 592 3.41 -51.67 -25.88
N GLN A 593 4.09 -52.81 -25.97
CA GLN A 593 4.61 -53.56 -24.81
C GLN A 593 5.96 -53.01 -24.33
N LEU A 594 6.26 -53.21 -23.03
CA LEU A 594 7.58 -52.95 -22.46
C LEU A 594 8.56 -54.04 -22.89
N ARG A 595 9.40 -53.76 -23.89
CA ARG A 595 10.34 -54.72 -24.50
C ARG A 595 11.77 -54.47 -23.98
N PHE A 596 12.44 -55.53 -23.53
CA PHE A 596 13.74 -55.46 -22.84
C PHE A 596 14.88 -55.99 -23.71
N TYR A 597 15.94 -55.20 -23.90
CA TYR A 597 17.05 -55.51 -24.81
C TYR A 597 18.41 -55.32 -24.12
N TRP A 598 19.25 -56.36 -24.09
CA TRP A 598 20.68 -56.17 -23.76
C TRP A 598 21.43 -55.71 -25.01
N VAL A 599 21.87 -54.44 -25.03
CA VAL A 599 22.55 -53.84 -26.18
C VAL A 599 24.06 -53.94 -25.98
N ARG A 600 24.73 -54.73 -26.83
CA ARG A 600 26.17 -55.10 -26.71
C ARG A 600 27.13 -53.91 -26.62
N GLU A 601 26.80 -52.78 -27.24
CA GLU A 601 27.52 -51.52 -27.19
C GLU A 601 26.44 -50.44 -26.97
N PRO A 602 26.32 -49.81 -25.78
CA PRO A 602 27.32 -49.64 -24.70
C PRO A 602 27.43 -50.76 -23.63
N ASP A 603 26.87 -51.95 -23.89
CA ASP A 603 26.80 -53.09 -22.94
C ASP A 603 25.84 -52.85 -21.77
N GLU A 604 24.63 -52.38 -22.09
CA GLU A 604 23.60 -51.99 -21.12
C GLU A 604 22.20 -52.50 -21.50
N LEU A 605 21.31 -52.53 -20.51
CA LEU A 605 19.91 -52.95 -20.63
C LEU A 605 19.04 -51.75 -20.99
N TYR A 606 18.50 -51.78 -22.21
CA TYR A 606 17.54 -50.80 -22.72
C TYR A 606 16.11 -51.36 -22.69
N ILE A 607 15.16 -50.50 -22.35
CA ILE A 607 13.73 -50.79 -22.37
C ILE A 607 13.09 -49.91 -23.44
N ARG A 608 12.28 -50.51 -24.32
CA ARG A 608 11.59 -49.80 -25.42
C ARG A 608 10.09 -50.01 -25.34
N GLN A 609 9.32 -48.94 -25.58
CA GLN A 609 7.87 -48.96 -25.68
C GLN A 609 7.44 -47.86 -26.65
N CYS A 610 6.74 -48.23 -27.73
CA CYS A 610 6.50 -47.38 -28.90
C CYS A 610 7.79 -46.64 -29.33
N THR A 611 7.76 -45.31 -29.40
CA THR A 611 8.91 -44.46 -29.76
C THR A 611 9.89 -44.20 -28.59
N GLY A 612 9.52 -44.57 -27.37
CA GLY A 612 10.36 -44.38 -26.18
C GLY A 612 11.46 -45.44 -26.05
N SER A 613 12.67 -44.99 -25.72
CA SER A 613 13.80 -45.87 -25.36
C SER A 613 14.46 -45.35 -24.09
N PHE A 614 14.50 -46.18 -23.06
CA PHE A 614 14.94 -45.85 -21.71
C PHE A 614 16.11 -46.74 -21.30
N LEU A 615 17.02 -46.20 -20.51
CA LEU A 615 18.09 -46.97 -19.86
C LEU A 615 17.56 -47.55 -18.54
N TYR A 616 17.87 -48.80 -18.23
CA TYR A 616 17.57 -49.39 -16.92
C TYR A 616 18.43 -48.75 -15.83
N GLY A 617 17.83 -48.31 -14.72
CA GLY A 617 18.53 -47.53 -13.68
C GLY A 617 19.53 -48.32 -12.82
N TYR A 618 19.44 -49.67 -12.83
CA TYR A 618 20.26 -50.60 -12.05
C TYR A 618 20.25 -50.38 -10.52
N GLU A 619 19.30 -49.63 -9.96
CA GLU A 619 19.21 -49.45 -8.50
C GLU A 619 18.64 -50.72 -7.86
N TYR A 620 19.28 -51.24 -6.81
CA TYR A 620 18.85 -52.49 -6.17
C TYR A 620 17.70 -52.22 -5.21
N MET A 621 16.54 -52.83 -5.47
CA MET A 621 15.32 -52.72 -4.66
C MET A 621 14.93 -54.05 -3.99
N GLY A 622 15.77 -55.08 -4.11
CA GLY A 622 15.47 -56.45 -3.64
C GLY A 622 14.14 -57.00 -4.16
N LEU A 623 13.53 -57.91 -3.39
CA LEU A 623 12.27 -58.56 -3.76
C LEU A 623 11.03 -57.74 -3.37
N ASN A 624 10.96 -56.51 -3.88
CA ASN A 624 9.76 -55.67 -3.82
C ASN A 624 8.68 -56.26 -4.74
N GLY A 625 7.44 -56.39 -4.26
CA GLY A 625 6.37 -57.11 -4.98
C GLY A 625 5.85 -56.36 -6.20
N ARG A 626 5.42 -57.11 -7.22
CA ARG A 626 4.76 -56.58 -8.43
C ARG A 626 3.24 -56.45 -8.24
N LEU A 627 2.66 -55.45 -8.90
CA LEU A 627 1.21 -55.35 -9.04
C LEU A 627 0.73 -56.43 -10.04
N VAL A 628 -0.53 -56.86 -9.93
CA VAL A 628 -1.16 -57.61 -11.02
C VAL A 628 -1.36 -56.64 -12.19
N ILE A 629 -0.69 -56.90 -13.30
CA ILE A 629 -0.79 -56.07 -14.50
C ILE A 629 -2.13 -56.34 -15.16
N THR A 630 -2.86 -55.27 -15.49
CA THR A 630 -4.16 -55.31 -16.15
C THR A 630 -4.15 -54.38 -17.36
N PRO A 631 -5.07 -54.50 -18.33
CA PRO A 631 -5.13 -53.60 -19.48
C PRO A 631 -5.25 -52.09 -19.14
N LEU A 632 -5.72 -51.76 -17.93
CA LEU A 632 -5.71 -50.38 -17.42
C LEU A 632 -4.30 -49.98 -16.93
N THR A 633 -3.59 -50.88 -16.24
CA THR A 633 -2.19 -50.74 -15.85
C THR A 633 -1.30 -50.54 -17.07
N ASP A 634 -1.47 -51.37 -18.11
CA ASP A 634 -0.73 -51.30 -19.39
C ASP A 634 -0.93 -49.96 -20.09
N ARG A 635 -2.18 -49.49 -20.14
CA ARG A 635 -2.52 -48.17 -20.69
C ARG A 635 -1.89 -47.03 -19.90
N ILE A 636 -1.79 -47.14 -18.57
CA ILE A 636 -1.06 -46.16 -17.74
C ILE A 636 0.44 -46.23 -18.04
N TYR A 637 1.05 -47.42 -18.11
CA TYR A 637 2.47 -47.59 -18.46
C TYR A 637 2.80 -46.93 -19.81
N LEU A 638 2.04 -47.28 -20.86
CA LEU A 638 2.17 -46.70 -22.20
C LEU A 638 2.02 -45.16 -22.19
N THR A 639 1.07 -44.62 -21.42
CA THR A 639 0.86 -43.17 -21.33
C THR A 639 2.02 -42.47 -20.61
N LEU A 640 2.54 -43.07 -19.53
CA LEU A 640 3.65 -42.52 -18.75
C LEU A 640 4.96 -42.56 -19.55
N THR A 641 5.31 -43.69 -20.18
CA THR A 641 6.53 -43.80 -20.98
C THR A 641 6.48 -42.91 -22.22
N GLN A 642 5.35 -42.81 -22.91
CA GLN A 642 5.23 -41.89 -24.04
C GLN A 642 5.38 -40.43 -23.59
N ALA A 643 4.79 -40.02 -22.45
CA ALA A 643 5.00 -38.68 -21.88
C ALA A 643 6.48 -38.41 -21.54
N LEU A 644 7.16 -39.38 -20.92
CA LEU A 644 8.58 -39.29 -20.57
C LEU A 644 9.47 -39.17 -21.82
N SER A 645 9.14 -39.86 -22.92
CA SER A 645 9.85 -39.72 -24.20
C SER A 645 9.78 -38.29 -24.78
N MET A 646 8.77 -37.52 -24.37
CA MET A 646 8.56 -36.11 -24.75
C MET A 646 9.10 -35.12 -23.70
N ASN A 647 9.84 -35.59 -22.68
CA ASN A 647 10.26 -34.82 -21.49
C ASN A 647 9.07 -34.17 -20.75
N LEU A 648 7.98 -34.93 -20.58
CA LEU A 648 6.79 -34.53 -19.82
C LEU A 648 6.60 -35.44 -18.59
N GLY A 649 6.08 -34.86 -17.50
CA GLY A 649 5.50 -35.64 -16.40
C GLY A 649 4.11 -36.16 -16.77
N GLY A 650 3.69 -37.26 -16.14
CA GLY A 650 2.35 -37.82 -16.29
C GLY A 650 1.43 -37.50 -15.11
N ALA A 651 0.13 -37.38 -15.38
CA ALA A 651 -0.90 -37.08 -14.38
C ALA A 651 -2.01 -38.16 -14.39
N PRO A 652 -1.83 -39.30 -13.69
CA PRO A 652 -2.85 -40.34 -13.62
C PRO A 652 -4.06 -39.87 -12.81
N ALA A 653 -5.15 -39.53 -13.49
CA ALA A 653 -6.39 -39.04 -12.87
C ALA A 653 -7.37 -40.19 -12.53
N GLY A 654 -8.03 -40.08 -11.37
CA GLY A 654 -9.03 -41.04 -10.91
C GLY A 654 -9.34 -40.90 -9.41
N PRO A 655 -10.33 -41.64 -8.87
CA PRO A 655 -10.70 -41.61 -7.45
C PRO A 655 -9.54 -41.96 -6.49
N ALA A 656 -9.72 -41.70 -5.20
CA ALA A 656 -8.81 -42.19 -4.16
C ALA A 656 -8.82 -43.74 -4.11
N GLY A 657 -7.73 -44.35 -3.65
CA GLY A 657 -7.61 -45.82 -3.52
C GLY A 657 -7.46 -46.62 -4.84
N THR A 658 -7.60 -46.00 -6.01
CA THR A 658 -7.56 -46.69 -7.32
C THR A 658 -6.15 -47.07 -7.83
N GLY A 659 -5.16 -47.18 -6.93
CA GLY A 659 -3.82 -47.69 -7.28
C GLY A 659 -2.94 -46.77 -8.13
N LYS A 660 -3.30 -45.50 -8.36
CA LYS A 660 -2.58 -44.52 -9.20
C LYS A 660 -1.09 -44.40 -8.83
N THR A 661 -0.84 -44.19 -7.54
CA THR A 661 0.49 -44.04 -6.92
C THR A 661 1.28 -45.34 -6.99
N GLU A 662 0.64 -46.49 -6.70
CA GLU A 662 1.28 -47.81 -6.76
C GLU A 662 1.59 -48.26 -8.20
N THR A 663 0.77 -47.90 -9.17
CA THR A 663 1.04 -48.12 -10.60
C THR A 663 2.26 -47.33 -11.05
N THR A 664 2.38 -46.08 -10.60
CA THR A 664 3.55 -45.23 -10.90
C THR A 664 4.82 -45.79 -10.25
N LYS A 665 4.75 -46.29 -9.01
CA LYS A 665 5.84 -47.01 -8.36
C LYS A 665 6.22 -48.29 -9.09
N ASP A 666 5.26 -49.12 -9.52
CA ASP A 666 5.57 -50.41 -10.15
C ASP A 666 6.20 -50.24 -11.56
N LEU A 667 5.83 -49.19 -12.30
CA LEU A 667 6.56 -48.77 -13.49
C LEU A 667 8.00 -48.37 -13.18
N ALA A 668 8.23 -47.53 -12.15
CA ALA A 668 9.58 -47.13 -11.76
C ALA A 668 10.44 -48.33 -11.32
N LYS A 669 9.87 -49.28 -10.57
CA LYS A 669 10.49 -50.58 -10.25
C LYS A 669 10.74 -51.43 -11.50
N ALA A 670 9.95 -51.30 -12.57
CA ALA A 670 10.17 -52.01 -13.84
C ALA A 670 11.33 -51.41 -14.65
N LEU A 671 11.55 -50.10 -14.53
CA LEU A 671 12.71 -49.39 -15.10
C LEU A 671 13.96 -49.40 -14.20
N GLY A 672 13.84 -49.86 -12.94
CA GLY A 672 14.95 -49.92 -11.98
C GLY A 672 15.38 -48.55 -11.44
N LEU A 673 14.43 -47.62 -11.29
CA LEU A 673 14.62 -46.22 -10.86
C LEU A 673 13.89 -45.93 -9.54
N LEU A 674 14.55 -45.26 -8.60
CA LEU A 674 13.96 -44.77 -7.36
C LEU A 674 12.75 -43.85 -7.64
N CYS A 675 11.60 -44.18 -7.05
CA CYS A 675 10.40 -43.37 -7.07
C CYS A 675 10.10 -42.82 -5.66
N VAL A 676 10.55 -41.59 -5.39
CA VAL A 676 10.20 -40.87 -4.17
C VAL A 676 8.73 -40.46 -4.25
N VAL A 677 7.95 -40.75 -3.21
CA VAL A 677 6.54 -40.36 -3.15
C VAL A 677 6.34 -39.34 -2.03
N THR A 678 5.79 -38.19 -2.38
CA THR A 678 5.50 -37.10 -1.45
C THR A 678 4.00 -36.85 -1.42
N ASN A 679 3.39 -36.81 -0.23
CA ASN A 679 2.00 -36.38 -0.10
C ASN A 679 1.89 -34.86 -0.01
N CYS A 680 1.01 -34.25 -0.79
CA CYS A 680 0.86 -32.80 -0.89
C CYS A 680 -0.28 -32.32 0.00
N GLY A 681 0.05 -31.86 1.22
CA GLY A 681 -0.89 -31.20 2.12
C GLY A 681 -1.12 -29.73 1.77
N GLU A 682 -2.21 -29.15 2.29
CA GLU A 682 -2.59 -27.75 2.07
C GLU A 682 -1.53 -26.76 2.59
N GLY A 683 -0.82 -27.12 3.68
CA GLY A 683 0.31 -26.36 4.22
C GLY A 683 1.67 -26.57 3.52
N MET A 684 1.70 -27.03 2.27
CA MET A 684 2.94 -27.30 1.54
C MET A 684 3.52 -26.03 0.89
N ASP A 685 4.58 -25.50 1.50
CA ASP A 685 5.28 -24.29 1.05
C ASP A 685 6.03 -24.47 -0.28
N TYR A 686 6.06 -23.43 -1.13
CA TYR A 686 6.84 -23.43 -2.39
C TYR A 686 8.35 -23.65 -2.17
N LYS A 687 8.86 -23.35 -0.96
CA LYS A 687 10.24 -23.61 -0.56
C LYS A 687 10.50 -25.08 -0.27
N ALA A 688 9.55 -25.76 0.37
CA ALA A 688 9.62 -27.21 0.61
C ALA A 688 9.54 -27.97 -0.72
N PHE A 689 8.59 -27.60 -1.59
CA PHE A 689 8.51 -28.16 -2.94
C PHE A 689 9.78 -27.87 -3.76
N GLY A 690 10.38 -26.69 -3.60
CA GLY A 690 11.67 -26.33 -4.19
C GLY A 690 12.86 -27.17 -3.69
N LYS A 691 12.96 -27.50 -2.39
CA LYS A 691 13.92 -28.47 -1.85
C LYS A 691 13.72 -29.84 -2.54
N ILE A 692 12.48 -30.32 -2.62
CA ILE A 692 12.13 -31.63 -3.19
C ILE A 692 12.48 -31.71 -4.68
N LEU A 693 12.08 -30.72 -5.50
CA LEU A 693 12.44 -30.66 -6.92
C LEU A 693 13.96 -30.61 -7.13
N SER A 694 14.69 -29.89 -6.26
CA SER A 694 16.15 -29.80 -6.32
C SER A 694 16.80 -31.17 -6.07
N GLY A 695 16.34 -31.90 -5.05
CA GLY A 695 16.77 -33.27 -4.78
C GLY A 695 16.48 -34.23 -5.94
N LEU A 696 15.25 -34.20 -6.49
CA LEU A 696 14.86 -35.05 -7.62
C LEU A 696 15.75 -34.80 -8.85
N CYS A 697 16.01 -33.53 -9.19
CA CYS A 697 16.87 -33.15 -10.31
C CYS A 697 18.35 -33.54 -10.11
N GLN A 698 18.83 -33.55 -8.86
CA GLN A 698 20.21 -33.94 -8.53
C GLN A 698 20.41 -35.45 -8.48
N CYS A 699 19.41 -36.21 -8.00
CA CYS A 699 19.46 -37.68 -7.97
C CYS A 699 19.18 -38.34 -9.32
N GLY A 700 18.43 -37.67 -10.21
CA GLY A 700 17.82 -38.31 -11.38
C GLY A 700 16.66 -39.25 -11.04
N ALA A 701 16.09 -39.10 -9.84
CA ALA A 701 15.02 -39.96 -9.33
C ALA A 701 13.63 -39.48 -9.80
N TRP A 702 12.65 -40.38 -9.83
CA TRP A 702 11.26 -40.04 -10.11
C TRP A 702 10.57 -39.49 -8.85
N GLY A 703 9.79 -38.43 -9.02
CA GLY A 703 8.94 -37.87 -7.97
C GLY A 703 7.47 -38.09 -8.28
N CYS A 704 6.77 -38.83 -7.43
CA CYS A 704 5.31 -38.99 -7.50
C CYS A 704 4.65 -38.10 -6.43
N MET A 705 3.92 -37.08 -6.87
CA MET A 705 3.22 -36.14 -5.99
C MET A 705 1.78 -36.62 -5.77
N ASP A 706 1.51 -37.21 -4.60
CA ASP A 706 0.15 -37.60 -4.22
C ASP A 706 -0.63 -36.40 -3.66
N GLU A 707 -1.96 -36.44 -3.78
CA GLU A 707 -2.90 -35.37 -3.36
C GLU A 707 -2.57 -33.95 -3.88
N PHE A 708 -1.78 -33.81 -4.97
CA PHE A 708 -1.29 -32.53 -5.54
C PHE A 708 -2.36 -31.46 -5.76
N ASN A 709 -3.63 -31.85 -5.92
CA ASN A 709 -4.79 -30.96 -6.01
C ASN A 709 -5.21 -30.29 -4.68
N ARG A 710 -4.49 -30.51 -3.57
CA ARG A 710 -4.67 -29.80 -2.29
C ARG A 710 -3.66 -28.67 -2.08
N ILE A 711 -2.64 -28.53 -2.93
CA ILE A 711 -1.72 -27.38 -2.85
C ILE A 711 -2.48 -26.09 -3.20
N ASP A 712 -2.28 -25.04 -2.41
CA ASP A 712 -2.89 -23.73 -2.68
C ASP A 712 -2.52 -23.18 -4.07
N ILE A 713 -3.46 -22.46 -4.68
CA ILE A 713 -3.36 -21.96 -6.06
C ILE A 713 -2.19 -20.95 -6.22
N SER A 714 -1.88 -20.16 -5.19
CA SER A 714 -0.76 -19.21 -5.22
C SER A 714 0.58 -19.95 -5.26
N VAL A 715 0.73 -21.00 -4.45
CA VAL A 715 1.90 -21.89 -4.42
C VAL A 715 2.03 -22.66 -5.74
N LEU A 716 0.92 -23.18 -6.27
CA LEU A 716 0.88 -23.93 -7.53
C LEU A 716 1.34 -23.07 -8.72
N SER A 717 1.04 -21.76 -8.74
CA SER A 717 1.57 -20.82 -9.75
C SER A 717 3.10 -20.72 -9.72
N VAL A 718 3.72 -20.73 -8.54
CA VAL A 718 5.18 -20.72 -8.37
C VAL A 718 5.78 -22.05 -8.80
N ILE A 719 5.19 -23.17 -8.38
CA ILE A 719 5.61 -24.54 -8.77
C ILE A 719 5.56 -24.73 -10.29
N SER A 720 4.47 -24.30 -10.94
CA SER A 720 4.32 -24.35 -12.40
C SER A 720 5.45 -23.62 -13.12
N THR A 721 5.87 -22.46 -12.60
CA THR A 721 7.01 -21.70 -13.14
C THR A 721 8.33 -22.46 -12.98
N GLN A 722 8.57 -23.11 -11.83
CA GLN A 722 9.76 -23.94 -11.61
C GLN A 722 9.81 -25.16 -12.55
N LEU A 723 8.68 -25.88 -12.69
CA LEU A 723 8.56 -27.03 -13.58
C LEU A 723 8.73 -26.64 -15.06
N GLN A 724 8.23 -25.47 -15.48
CA GLN A 724 8.42 -24.97 -16.84
C GLN A 724 9.90 -24.69 -17.16
N LEU A 725 10.66 -24.13 -16.20
CA LEU A 725 12.11 -23.91 -16.34
C LEU A 725 12.88 -25.24 -16.43
N ILE A 726 12.56 -26.22 -15.57
CA ILE A 726 13.18 -27.55 -15.59
C ILE A 726 12.90 -28.24 -16.94
N LYS A 727 11.66 -28.20 -17.42
CA LYS A 727 11.28 -28.74 -18.74
C LYS A 727 12.07 -28.06 -19.88
N GLN A 728 12.23 -26.74 -19.85
CA GLN A 728 13.01 -26.03 -20.86
C GLN A 728 14.49 -26.47 -20.85
N ALA A 729 15.11 -26.59 -19.68
CA ALA A 729 16.49 -27.09 -19.55
C ALA A 729 16.66 -28.52 -20.08
N LEU A 730 15.70 -29.42 -19.80
CA LEU A 730 15.68 -30.81 -20.30
C LEU A 730 15.55 -30.86 -21.84
N VAL A 731 14.62 -30.09 -22.41
CA VAL A 731 14.43 -30.01 -23.87
C VAL A 731 15.67 -29.44 -24.57
N MET A 732 16.35 -28.48 -23.95
CA MET A 732 17.60 -27.89 -24.46
C MET A 732 18.86 -28.73 -24.14
N LYS A 733 18.74 -29.85 -23.40
CA LYS A 733 19.83 -30.76 -23.01
C LYS A 733 21.04 -30.06 -22.35
N LEU A 734 20.79 -29.00 -21.58
CA LEU A 734 21.84 -28.17 -20.98
C LEU A 734 22.59 -28.90 -19.86
N THR A 735 23.90 -29.10 -20.02
CA THR A 735 24.76 -29.79 -19.04
C THR A 735 25.24 -28.89 -17.90
N HIS A 736 25.51 -27.59 -18.16
CA HIS A 736 25.97 -26.62 -17.16
C HIS A 736 25.19 -25.30 -17.25
N PHE A 737 24.04 -25.24 -16.60
CA PHE A 737 23.25 -23.99 -16.47
C PHE A 737 23.98 -22.86 -15.71
N GLN A 738 24.99 -23.21 -14.89
CA GLN A 738 25.55 -22.31 -13.87
C GLN A 738 26.25 -21.05 -14.41
N ILE A 739 27.00 -21.11 -15.51
CA ILE A 739 27.84 -19.96 -15.92
C ILE A 739 26.97 -18.83 -16.51
N LEU A 740 26.11 -19.16 -17.48
CA LEU A 740 25.21 -18.20 -18.11
C LEU A 740 24.19 -17.64 -17.11
N ALA A 741 23.61 -18.50 -16.27
CA ALA A 741 22.70 -18.07 -15.20
C ALA A 741 23.42 -17.20 -14.16
N LYS A 742 24.71 -17.43 -13.86
CA LYS A 742 25.50 -16.57 -12.97
C LYS A 742 25.74 -15.18 -13.56
N LYS A 743 26.09 -15.05 -14.85
CA LYS A 743 26.13 -13.74 -15.53
C LYS A 743 24.78 -13.00 -15.41
N MET A 744 23.69 -13.69 -15.77
CA MET A 744 22.34 -13.12 -15.84
C MET A 744 21.79 -12.71 -14.46
N THR A 745 21.99 -13.53 -13.43
CA THR A 745 21.59 -13.22 -12.05
C THR A 745 22.48 -12.15 -11.41
N VAL A 746 23.76 -12.07 -11.76
CA VAL A 746 24.64 -10.96 -11.37
C VAL A 746 24.19 -9.65 -12.00
N LEU A 747 23.86 -9.62 -13.30
CA LEU A 747 23.32 -8.42 -13.96
C LEU A 747 22.05 -7.92 -13.25
N TYR A 748 21.07 -8.79 -13.03
CA TYR A 748 19.80 -8.40 -12.40
C TYR A 748 19.97 -8.03 -10.91
N LYS A 749 20.93 -8.64 -10.20
CA LYS A 749 21.31 -8.23 -8.85
C LYS A 749 21.91 -6.82 -8.85
N LEU A 750 22.91 -6.57 -9.70
CA LEU A 750 23.58 -5.27 -9.82
C LEU A 750 22.61 -4.17 -10.27
N SER A 751 21.75 -4.47 -11.25
CA SER A 751 20.70 -3.55 -11.72
C SER A 751 19.77 -3.12 -10.58
N ARG A 752 19.35 -4.06 -9.74
CA ARG A 752 18.50 -3.78 -8.56
C ARG A 752 19.25 -3.08 -7.41
N GLU A 753 20.59 -3.08 -7.42
CA GLU A 753 21.43 -2.48 -6.38
C GLU A 753 22.04 -1.12 -6.78
N GLN A 754 22.11 -0.81 -8.09
CA GLN A 754 22.71 0.41 -8.62
C GLN A 754 21.74 1.35 -9.37
N LEU A 755 20.70 0.83 -10.03
CA LEU A 755 19.72 1.66 -10.75
C LEU A 755 18.71 2.29 -9.78
N SER A 756 18.01 3.33 -10.24
CA SER A 756 16.99 4.01 -9.44
C SER A 756 15.82 3.07 -9.05
N LYS A 757 15.19 3.33 -7.90
CA LYS A 757 14.12 2.47 -7.37
C LYS A 757 12.76 2.89 -7.91
N GLN A 758 12.42 2.41 -9.12
CA GLN A 758 11.12 2.65 -9.74
C GLN A 758 10.13 1.52 -9.48
N PHE A 759 8.85 1.85 -9.29
CA PHE A 759 7.77 0.86 -9.09
C PHE A 759 7.59 -0.10 -10.29
N HIS A 760 7.91 0.35 -11.50
CA HIS A 760 7.76 -0.43 -12.73
C HIS A 760 8.97 -1.33 -13.09
N TYR A 761 10.01 -1.40 -12.24
CA TYR A 761 11.20 -2.23 -12.49
C TYR A 761 11.01 -3.67 -11.97
N ASP A 762 10.77 -4.63 -12.88
CA ASP A 762 10.75 -6.07 -12.57
C ASP A 762 12.08 -6.76 -12.93
N PHE A 763 12.86 -7.09 -11.88
CA PHE A 763 14.05 -7.96 -11.94
C PHE A 763 13.76 -9.39 -11.43
N GLY A 764 12.50 -9.81 -11.39
CA GLY A 764 12.05 -11.11 -10.90
C GLY A 764 12.16 -12.24 -11.93
N LEU A 765 11.89 -13.47 -11.47
CA LEU A 765 12.02 -14.69 -12.28
C LEU A 765 11.11 -14.72 -13.53
N ARG A 766 10.00 -13.96 -13.55
CA ARG A 766 9.09 -13.85 -14.70
C ARG A 766 9.67 -12.95 -15.82
N ALA A 767 10.36 -11.87 -15.47
CA ALA A 767 11.15 -11.10 -16.43
C ALA A 767 12.28 -11.96 -17.02
N LEU A 768 12.98 -12.75 -16.20
CA LEU A 768 13.99 -13.72 -16.68
C LEU A 768 13.39 -14.74 -17.68
N LYS A 769 12.24 -15.36 -17.37
CA LYS A 769 11.53 -16.27 -18.32
C LYS A 769 11.29 -15.60 -19.67
N SER A 770 10.89 -14.32 -19.69
CA SER A 770 10.57 -13.61 -20.94
C SER A 770 11.82 -13.30 -21.77
N VAL A 771 12.93 -12.92 -21.14
CA VAL A 771 14.23 -12.78 -21.81
C VAL A 771 14.67 -14.12 -22.41
N LEU A 772 14.54 -15.23 -21.68
CA LEU A 772 14.94 -16.56 -22.18
C LEU A 772 14.08 -17.03 -23.37
N VAL A 773 12.78 -16.73 -23.38
CA VAL A 773 11.89 -17.00 -24.53
C VAL A 773 12.32 -16.17 -25.76
N MET A 774 12.57 -14.88 -25.58
CA MET A 774 13.06 -13.98 -26.65
C MET A 774 14.44 -14.44 -27.18
N ALA A 775 15.40 -14.75 -26.30
CA ALA A 775 16.70 -15.27 -26.67
C ALA A 775 16.60 -16.58 -27.46
N GLY A 776 15.73 -17.50 -27.01
CA GLY A 776 15.45 -18.75 -27.71
C GLY A 776 14.81 -18.54 -29.10
N GLU A 777 14.08 -17.46 -29.31
CA GLU A 777 13.51 -17.10 -30.63
C GLU A 777 14.55 -16.45 -31.55
N LEU A 778 15.32 -15.50 -31.03
CA LEU A 778 16.45 -14.91 -31.74
C LEU A 778 17.46 -15.98 -32.20
N LYS A 779 17.77 -16.97 -31.34
CA LYS A 779 18.66 -18.11 -31.68
C LYS A 779 18.05 -19.06 -32.71
N ARG A 780 16.71 -19.23 -32.77
CA ARG A 780 16.04 -19.99 -33.85
C ARG A 780 16.15 -19.27 -35.19
N ASN A 781 15.98 -17.95 -35.19
CA ASN A 781 15.97 -17.12 -36.38
C ASN A 781 17.39 -16.83 -36.91
N ALA A 782 18.41 -16.85 -36.05
CA ALA A 782 19.81 -16.63 -36.39
C ALA A 782 20.71 -17.65 -35.68
N GLN A 783 20.73 -18.89 -36.19
CA GLN A 783 21.39 -20.03 -35.55
C GLN A 783 22.92 -19.87 -35.42
N GLU A 784 23.56 -19.15 -36.34
CA GLU A 784 25.02 -18.93 -36.37
C GLU A 784 25.52 -17.88 -35.35
N LEU A 785 24.63 -17.07 -34.74
CA LEU A 785 25.06 -16.11 -33.71
C LEU A 785 25.46 -16.81 -32.41
N ASP A 786 26.54 -16.31 -31.79
CA ASP A 786 27.01 -16.78 -30.49
C ASP A 786 25.95 -16.56 -29.38
N GLU A 787 25.89 -17.47 -28.41
CA GLU A 787 24.86 -17.47 -27.37
C GLU A 787 25.01 -16.30 -26.40
N ASP A 788 26.24 -15.87 -26.10
CA ASP A 788 26.50 -14.65 -25.32
C ASP A 788 25.98 -13.40 -26.06
N VAL A 789 26.10 -13.33 -27.40
CA VAL A 789 25.58 -12.21 -28.22
C VAL A 789 24.04 -12.22 -28.24
N VAL A 790 23.43 -13.39 -28.42
CA VAL A 790 21.96 -13.52 -28.42
C VAL A 790 21.36 -13.22 -27.04
N LEU A 791 22.00 -13.69 -25.96
CA LEU A 791 21.55 -13.40 -24.59
C LEU A 791 21.74 -11.92 -24.23
N MET A 792 22.89 -11.31 -24.55
CA MET A 792 23.12 -9.89 -24.33
C MET A 792 22.10 -9.03 -25.09
N ARG A 793 21.83 -9.37 -26.35
CA ARG A 793 20.78 -8.70 -27.14
C ARG A 793 19.41 -8.82 -26.47
N ALA A 794 18.97 -10.03 -26.11
CA ALA A 794 17.68 -10.23 -25.45
C ALA A 794 17.59 -9.52 -24.09
N LEU A 795 18.68 -9.47 -23.33
CA LEU A 795 18.77 -8.73 -22.06
C LEU A 795 18.65 -7.22 -22.24
N ARG A 796 19.24 -6.66 -23.31
CA ARG A 796 19.12 -5.25 -23.65
C ARG A 796 17.71 -4.93 -24.17
N ASP A 797 17.29 -5.59 -25.23
CA ASP A 797 16.09 -5.27 -26.01
C ASP A 797 14.79 -5.44 -25.16
N MET A 798 14.76 -6.36 -24.18
CA MET A 798 13.63 -6.58 -23.26
C MET A 798 13.61 -5.66 -22.01
N ASN A 799 14.70 -4.95 -21.70
CA ASN A 799 14.77 -4.11 -20.48
C ASN A 799 14.92 -2.62 -20.77
N LEU A 800 15.62 -2.24 -21.84
CA LEU A 800 15.76 -0.84 -22.27
C LEU A 800 14.42 -0.11 -22.46
N PRO A 801 13.31 -0.74 -22.90
CA PRO A 801 12.00 -0.09 -22.92
C PRO A 801 11.46 0.36 -21.56
N LYS A 802 11.91 -0.27 -20.47
CA LYS A 802 11.38 -0.06 -19.10
C LYS A 802 12.06 1.07 -18.36
N PHE A 803 13.29 1.42 -18.71
CA PHE A 803 14.13 2.29 -17.88
C PHE A 803 13.82 3.78 -18.09
N VAL A 804 13.96 4.54 -17.01
CA VAL A 804 14.00 6.01 -17.01
C VAL A 804 15.29 6.48 -17.69
N PHE A 805 15.27 7.66 -18.32
CA PHE A 805 16.38 8.22 -19.10
C PHE A 805 17.75 8.13 -18.40
N GLU A 806 17.78 8.44 -17.10
CA GLU A 806 19.00 8.48 -16.27
C GLU A 806 19.60 7.10 -15.97
N ASP A 807 18.79 6.02 -16.01
CA ASP A 807 19.24 4.64 -15.73
C ASP A 807 19.78 3.91 -16.97
N VAL A 808 19.41 4.35 -18.19
CA VAL A 808 19.80 3.68 -19.44
C VAL A 808 21.33 3.61 -19.63
N PRO A 809 22.12 4.69 -19.41
CA PRO A 809 23.58 4.62 -19.52
C PRO A 809 24.22 3.68 -18.48
N LEU A 810 23.70 3.67 -17.25
CA LEU A 810 24.18 2.81 -16.16
C LEU A 810 23.98 1.33 -16.49
N PHE A 811 22.80 0.97 -17.01
CA PHE A 811 22.51 -0.40 -17.42
C PHE A 811 23.34 -0.87 -18.63
N LEU A 812 23.60 0.02 -19.60
CA LEU A 812 24.49 -0.29 -20.72
C LEU A 812 25.95 -0.47 -20.27
N GLY A 813 26.41 0.31 -19.28
CA GLY A 813 27.69 0.09 -18.59
C GLY A 813 27.78 -1.31 -17.98
N LEU A 814 26.78 -1.69 -17.15
CA LEU A 814 26.70 -3.02 -16.54
C LEU A 814 26.66 -4.17 -17.57
N ILE A 815 26.06 -3.97 -18.74
CA ILE A 815 26.13 -4.94 -19.85
C ILE A 815 27.56 -5.01 -20.39
N SER A 816 28.24 -3.88 -20.62
CA SER A 816 29.60 -3.87 -21.17
C SER A 816 30.65 -4.51 -20.25
N ASP A 817 30.48 -4.38 -18.92
CA ASP A 817 31.32 -5.05 -17.92
C ASP A 817 31.15 -6.58 -17.91
N LEU A 818 29.94 -7.07 -18.19
CA LEU A 818 29.61 -8.51 -18.17
C LEU A 818 29.76 -9.20 -19.54
N PHE A 819 29.77 -8.43 -20.62
CA PHE A 819 29.90 -8.88 -22.01
C PHE A 819 30.91 -8.03 -22.80
N PRO A 820 32.18 -7.95 -22.34
CA PRO A 820 33.19 -7.07 -22.94
C PRO A 820 33.47 -7.44 -24.42
N GLY A 821 33.49 -6.42 -25.28
CA GLY A 821 33.81 -6.54 -26.71
C GLY A 821 32.63 -6.88 -27.64
N LEU A 822 31.43 -7.14 -27.12
CA LEU A 822 30.27 -7.53 -27.93
C LEU A 822 29.38 -6.34 -28.33
N ASN A 823 29.73 -5.64 -29.41
CA ASN A 823 28.90 -4.57 -29.97
C ASN A 823 27.84 -5.11 -30.94
N CYS A 824 26.59 -5.21 -30.50
CA CYS A 824 25.45 -5.62 -31.33
C CYS A 824 24.68 -4.39 -31.86
N PRO A 825 24.69 -4.08 -33.18
CA PRO A 825 23.89 -2.99 -33.73
C PRO A 825 22.39 -3.25 -33.57
N ARG A 826 21.59 -2.18 -33.57
CA ARG A 826 20.12 -2.28 -33.50
C ARG A 826 19.55 -2.61 -34.88
N VAL A 827 18.56 -3.48 -34.93
CA VAL A 827 17.79 -3.77 -36.14
C VAL A 827 16.71 -2.70 -36.32
N ARG A 828 16.75 -1.93 -37.42
CA ARG A 828 15.63 -1.10 -37.90
C ARG A 828 14.70 -1.99 -38.71
N TYR A 829 13.39 -1.78 -38.65
CA TYR A 829 12.39 -2.48 -39.45
C TYR A 829 11.95 -1.54 -40.58
N PRO A 830 12.54 -1.57 -41.80
CA PRO A 830 12.41 -0.47 -42.75
C PRO A 830 10.94 -0.12 -43.07
N ASP A 831 10.18 -1.12 -43.51
CA ASP A 831 8.76 -0.96 -43.90
C ASP A 831 7.89 -0.43 -42.75
N PHE A 832 8.20 -0.77 -41.50
CA PHE A 832 7.45 -0.35 -40.32
C PHE A 832 7.87 1.04 -39.83
N ASN A 833 9.18 1.31 -39.75
CA ASN A 833 9.71 2.64 -39.41
C ASN A 833 9.20 3.69 -40.41
N ASP A 834 9.29 3.42 -41.71
CA ASP A 834 8.89 4.35 -42.75
C ASP A 834 7.35 4.55 -42.76
N ALA A 835 6.56 3.52 -42.42
CA ALA A 835 5.10 3.64 -42.22
C ALA A 835 4.73 4.46 -40.96
N VAL A 836 5.50 4.35 -39.88
CA VAL A 836 5.33 5.17 -38.66
C VAL A 836 5.69 6.63 -38.92
N GLU A 837 6.81 6.89 -39.59
CA GLU A 837 7.26 8.25 -39.93
C GLU A 837 6.25 8.97 -40.85
N GLN A 838 5.67 8.27 -41.83
CA GLN A 838 4.56 8.79 -42.65
C GLN A 838 3.28 9.04 -41.84
N SER A 839 2.90 8.08 -40.98
CA SER A 839 1.69 8.17 -40.13
C SER A 839 1.73 9.37 -39.18
N LEU A 840 2.91 9.71 -38.65
CA LEU A 840 3.13 10.90 -37.84
C LEU A 840 3.00 12.18 -38.68
N ALA A 841 3.62 12.22 -39.86
CA ALA A 841 3.59 13.38 -40.75
C ALA A 841 2.17 13.72 -41.25
N GLU A 842 1.37 12.72 -41.64
CA GLU A 842 0.00 12.92 -42.13
C GLU A 842 -0.94 13.50 -41.06
N ASN A 843 -0.75 13.12 -39.80
CA ASN A 843 -1.49 13.68 -38.66
C ASN A 843 -0.91 15.03 -38.16
N GLY A 844 0.02 15.63 -38.91
CA GLY A 844 0.66 16.89 -38.55
C GLY A 844 1.49 16.83 -37.27
N PHE A 845 1.99 15.66 -36.88
CA PHE A 845 3.02 15.55 -35.84
C PHE A 845 4.41 15.80 -36.44
N ILE A 846 5.36 16.17 -35.58
CA ILE A 846 6.74 16.44 -35.98
C ILE A 846 7.59 15.21 -35.67
N VAL A 847 8.07 14.54 -36.69
CA VAL A 847 9.20 13.61 -36.57
C VAL A 847 10.44 14.47 -36.30
N ILE A 848 11.10 14.26 -35.16
CA ILE A 848 12.35 14.94 -34.81
C ILE A 848 13.48 14.25 -35.60
N PRO A 849 14.27 14.97 -36.42
CA PRO A 849 15.30 14.35 -37.22
C PRO A 849 16.62 14.22 -36.44
N VAL A 850 17.15 12.99 -36.39
CA VAL A 850 18.43 12.54 -35.79
C VAL A 850 19.65 13.41 -36.17
N GLN A 851 19.56 14.15 -37.26
CA GLN A 851 20.63 14.99 -37.81
C GLN A 851 20.90 16.28 -37.02
N SER A 852 20.01 16.64 -36.08
CA SER A 852 20.01 17.94 -35.37
C SER A 852 21.01 18.08 -34.22
N PHE A 853 21.63 16.98 -33.77
CA PHE A 853 22.53 16.93 -32.60
C PHE A 853 24.00 16.67 -32.96
N ASN A 854 24.91 17.04 -32.05
CA ASN A 854 26.36 16.95 -32.25
C ASN A 854 26.83 15.49 -32.39
N PRO A 855 27.93 15.22 -33.10
CA PRO A 855 28.38 13.86 -33.37
C PRO A 855 28.71 13.03 -32.13
N GLU A 856 29.07 13.64 -30.99
CA GLU A 856 29.30 12.94 -29.72
C GLU A 856 27.99 12.62 -28.96
N GLU A 857 26.98 13.48 -29.09
CA GLU A 857 25.63 13.28 -28.55
C GLU A 857 24.88 12.13 -29.24
N ARG A 858 25.16 11.89 -30.53
CA ARG A 858 24.50 10.87 -31.37
C ARG A 858 24.59 9.43 -30.84
N LEU A 859 25.56 9.12 -29.97
CA LEU A 859 25.70 7.77 -29.41
C LEU A 859 24.81 7.52 -28.19
N PHE A 860 24.26 8.58 -27.57
CA PHE A 860 23.46 8.49 -26.33
C PHE A 860 22.02 9.00 -26.47
N LEU A 861 21.72 9.90 -27.41
CA LEU A 861 20.43 10.59 -27.53
C LEU A 861 19.40 9.91 -28.47
N SER A 862 19.59 8.65 -28.86
CA SER A 862 18.70 7.93 -29.80
C SER A 862 17.42 7.38 -29.15
N ILE A 863 16.63 8.23 -28.47
CA ILE A 863 15.35 7.86 -27.84
C ILE A 863 14.21 8.70 -28.45
N ASP A 864 14.07 8.61 -29.77
CA ASP A 864 12.98 9.22 -30.52
C ASP A 864 11.61 8.64 -30.15
N GLN A 865 10.53 9.40 -30.37
CA GLN A 865 9.15 8.88 -30.25
C GLN A 865 8.90 7.71 -31.23
N VAL A 866 9.52 7.74 -32.42
CA VAL A 866 9.51 6.60 -33.37
C VAL A 866 10.12 5.36 -32.73
N ASP A 867 11.17 5.52 -31.93
CA ASP A 867 11.81 4.40 -31.24
C ASP A 867 10.92 3.80 -30.15
N LYS A 868 10.17 4.62 -29.41
CA LYS A 868 9.17 4.15 -28.44
C LYS A 868 7.99 3.43 -29.11
N ILE A 869 7.62 3.80 -30.34
CA ILE A 869 6.63 3.07 -31.15
C ILE A 869 7.17 1.68 -31.56
N VAL A 870 8.45 1.58 -31.95
CA VAL A 870 9.11 0.28 -32.23
C VAL A 870 9.21 -0.57 -30.97
N GLN A 871 9.65 0.00 -29.84
CA GLN A 871 9.73 -0.73 -28.56
C GLN A 871 8.36 -1.28 -28.11
N LEU A 872 7.27 -0.51 -28.33
CA LEU A 872 5.91 -0.98 -28.08
C LEU A 872 5.53 -2.15 -29.00
N TYR A 873 5.82 -2.05 -30.29
CA TYR A 873 5.56 -3.12 -31.27
C TYR A 873 6.31 -4.42 -30.91
N GLU A 874 7.63 -4.34 -30.63
CA GLU A 874 8.45 -5.48 -30.22
C GLU A 874 7.95 -6.10 -28.91
N THR A 875 7.52 -5.28 -27.94
CA THR A 875 6.93 -5.75 -26.69
C THR A 875 5.62 -6.52 -26.95
N MET A 876 4.73 -5.98 -27.79
CA MET A 876 3.44 -6.59 -28.15
C MET A 876 3.58 -7.91 -28.93
N MET A 877 4.68 -8.12 -29.66
CA MET A 877 4.97 -9.42 -30.28
C MET A 877 5.24 -10.52 -29.25
N THR A 878 5.78 -10.17 -28.07
CA THR A 878 6.11 -11.13 -27.01
C THR A 878 5.05 -11.26 -25.91
N ARG A 879 4.25 -10.21 -25.65
CA ARG A 879 3.21 -10.17 -24.61
C ARG A 879 1.92 -9.53 -25.15
N HIS A 880 0.80 -10.25 -25.04
CA HIS A 880 -0.54 -9.75 -25.43
C HIS A 880 -1.10 -8.69 -24.46
N CYS A 881 -0.41 -8.42 -23.36
CA CYS A 881 -0.76 -7.42 -22.35
C CYS A 881 0.45 -6.49 -22.18
N THR A 882 0.32 -5.18 -22.40
CA THR A 882 1.43 -4.20 -22.29
C THR A 882 0.96 -2.87 -21.69
N MET A 883 1.77 -2.30 -20.78
CA MET A 883 1.53 -1.02 -20.13
C MET A 883 2.48 0.05 -20.68
N LEU A 884 1.93 1.17 -21.14
CA LEU A 884 2.64 2.42 -21.36
C LEU A 884 2.58 3.21 -20.05
N VAL A 885 3.73 3.34 -19.38
CA VAL A 885 3.86 4.01 -18.08
C VAL A 885 4.60 5.32 -18.26
N GLY A 886 4.17 6.37 -17.56
CA GLY A 886 4.89 7.64 -17.48
C GLY A 886 3.94 8.83 -17.33
N PRO A 887 4.47 10.03 -17.03
CA PRO A 887 3.62 11.19 -16.77
C PRO A 887 2.66 11.58 -17.90
N THR A 888 1.60 12.31 -17.55
CA THR A 888 0.68 12.93 -18.50
C THR A 888 1.43 13.91 -19.40
N GLY A 889 1.10 13.93 -20.69
CA GLY A 889 1.76 14.78 -21.68
C GLY A 889 3.01 14.18 -22.36
N GLY A 890 3.53 13.03 -21.89
CA GLY A 890 4.69 12.36 -22.52
C GLY A 890 4.47 11.79 -23.94
N GLY A 891 3.26 11.90 -24.49
CA GLY A 891 2.93 11.43 -25.84
C GLY A 891 2.42 9.98 -25.93
N LYS A 892 2.15 9.31 -24.80
CA LYS A 892 1.71 7.89 -24.73
C LYS A 892 0.57 7.55 -25.71
N SER A 893 -0.50 8.34 -25.75
CA SER A 893 -1.63 8.13 -26.68
C SER A 893 -1.28 8.41 -28.14
N VAL A 894 -0.26 9.24 -28.41
CA VAL A 894 0.27 9.47 -29.78
C VAL A 894 1.08 8.25 -30.24
N VAL A 895 1.91 7.68 -29.37
CA VAL A 895 2.64 6.43 -29.62
C VAL A 895 1.66 5.29 -29.98
N LEU A 896 0.59 5.14 -29.20
CA LEU A 896 -0.43 4.11 -29.41
C LEU A 896 -1.20 4.31 -30.73
N ASN A 897 -1.67 5.52 -31.02
CA ASN A 897 -2.39 5.80 -32.26
C ASN A 897 -1.49 5.69 -33.51
N ALA A 898 -0.23 6.15 -33.44
CA ALA A 898 0.72 6.02 -34.54
C ALA A 898 1.02 4.55 -34.88
N LEU A 899 1.13 3.67 -33.87
CA LEU A 899 1.24 2.22 -34.05
C LEU A 899 0.02 1.63 -34.79
N VAL A 900 -1.19 1.98 -34.35
CA VAL A 900 -2.46 1.49 -34.94
C VAL A 900 -2.61 1.91 -36.40
N HIS A 901 -2.26 3.16 -36.72
CA HIS A 901 -2.26 3.67 -38.10
C HIS A 901 -1.18 3.02 -38.97
N ALA A 902 0.04 2.79 -38.44
CA ALA A 902 1.13 2.12 -39.17
C ALA A 902 0.78 0.65 -39.49
N GLN A 903 0.22 -0.09 -38.53
CA GLN A 903 -0.28 -1.46 -38.76
C GLN A 903 -1.36 -1.50 -39.85
N THR A 904 -2.29 -0.55 -39.80
CA THR A 904 -3.37 -0.42 -40.79
C THR A 904 -2.82 -0.11 -42.18
N ARG A 905 -1.76 0.73 -42.29
CA ARG A 905 -1.02 0.99 -43.55
C ARG A 905 -0.33 -0.26 -44.08
N LEU A 906 0.21 -1.11 -43.20
CA LEU A 906 0.82 -2.40 -43.54
C LEU A 906 -0.22 -3.52 -43.79
N GLY A 907 -1.46 -3.16 -44.14
CA GLY A 907 -2.50 -4.11 -44.55
C GLY A 907 -3.11 -4.94 -43.42
N THR A 908 -2.81 -4.63 -42.15
CA THR A 908 -3.42 -5.29 -40.99
C THR A 908 -4.28 -4.27 -40.23
N PRO A 909 -5.58 -4.13 -40.57
CA PRO A 909 -6.44 -3.13 -39.93
C PRO A 909 -6.61 -3.44 -38.44
N THR A 910 -6.35 -2.44 -37.61
CA THR A 910 -6.41 -2.56 -36.14
C THR A 910 -7.56 -1.74 -35.58
N LYS A 911 -8.48 -2.38 -34.86
CA LYS A 911 -9.57 -1.74 -34.12
C LYS A 911 -9.16 -1.49 -32.67
N VAL A 912 -9.63 -0.40 -32.08
CA VAL A 912 -9.28 0.03 -30.72
C VAL A 912 -10.55 0.31 -29.93
N TYR A 913 -10.64 -0.26 -28.72
CA TYR A 913 -11.71 -0.04 -27.76
C TYR A 913 -11.11 0.64 -26.52
N ILE A 914 -11.33 1.95 -26.36
CA ILE A 914 -10.80 2.72 -25.22
C ILE A 914 -11.84 2.74 -24.10
N ILE A 915 -11.40 2.47 -22.86
CA ILE A 915 -12.22 2.50 -21.65
C ILE A 915 -11.43 3.07 -20.48
N ASN A 916 -12.09 3.87 -19.63
CA ASN A 916 -11.53 4.25 -18.34
C ASN A 916 -12.05 3.28 -17.25
N PRO A 917 -11.18 2.45 -16.65
CA PRO A 917 -11.59 1.42 -15.69
C PRO A 917 -12.08 1.99 -14.34
N LYS A 918 -11.82 3.27 -14.05
CA LYS A 918 -12.24 3.98 -12.84
C LYS A 918 -13.46 4.89 -13.04
N GLU A 919 -13.97 5.04 -14.27
CA GLU A 919 -15.21 5.78 -14.53
C GLU A 919 -16.42 5.08 -13.88
N ARG A 920 -16.37 3.76 -13.77
CA ARG A 920 -17.46 2.90 -13.26
C ARG A 920 -17.01 2.03 -12.09
N PRO A 921 -17.90 1.70 -11.14
CA PRO A 921 -17.57 0.78 -10.07
C PRO A 921 -17.26 -0.62 -10.64
N VAL A 922 -16.40 -1.38 -9.95
CA VAL A 922 -15.96 -2.73 -10.35
C VAL A 922 -17.14 -3.67 -10.64
N ILE A 923 -18.26 -3.46 -9.95
CA ILE A 923 -19.56 -4.13 -10.13
C ILE A 923 -20.15 -3.89 -11.52
N GLU A 924 -20.18 -2.65 -12.01
CA GLU A 924 -20.62 -2.31 -13.38
C GLU A 924 -19.56 -2.67 -14.44
N LEU A 925 -18.28 -2.76 -14.05
CA LEU A 925 -17.20 -3.12 -14.96
C LEU A 925 -17.25 -4.61 -15.35
N TYR A 926 -17.32 -5.52 -14.36
CA TYR A 926 -17.32 -6.98 -14.60
C TYR A 926 -18.72 -7.61 -14.67
N GLY A 927 -19.70 -7.00 -14.02
CA GLY A 927 -21.03 -7.59 -13.81
C GLY A 927 -21.18 -8.21 -12.43
N VAL A 928 -22.43 -8.47 -12.07
CA VAL A 928 -22.82 -8.92 -10.73
C VAL A 928 -23.96 -9.93 -10.78
N LEU A 929 -23.87 -10.92 -9.90
CA LEU A 929 -24.95 -11.84 -9.59
C LEU A 929 -25.74 -11.24 -8.42
N ASP A 930 -27.00 -10.89 -8.61
CA ASP A 930 -27.84 -10.45 -7.48
C ASP A 930 -28.05 -11.64 -6.52
N PRO A 931 -27.67 -11.52 -5.22
CA PRO A 931 -27.84 -12.61 -4.26
C PRO A 931 -29.33 -12.97 -4.00
N VAL A 932 -30.28 -12.11 -4.34
CA VAL A 932 -31.72 -12.31 -4.10
C VAL A 932 -32.41 -12.99 -5.29
N SER A 933 -32.41 -12.37 -6.48
CA SER A 933 -32.99 -12.98 -7.69
C SER A 933 -32.17 -14.13 -8.26
N ARG A 934 -30.84 -14.10 -8.06
CA ARG A 934 -29.84 -14.90 -8.80
C ARG A 934 -29.74 -14.59 -10.29
N ASP A 935 -30.30 -13.47 -10.74
CA ASP A 935 -30.09 -12.98 -12.09
C ASP A 935 -28.68 -12.37 -12.23
N TRP A 936 -28.06 -12.61 -13.38
CA TRP A 936 -26.74 -12.08 -13.73
C TRP A 936 -26.89 -10.80 -14.55
N THR A 937 -26.35 -9.69 -14.03
CA THR A 937 -26.24 -8.42 -14.75
C THR A 937 -24.84 -8.31 -15.35
N ASP A 938 -24.75 -8.25 -16.67
CA ASP A 938 -23.46 -8.15 -17.38
C ASP A 938 -22.79 -6.78 -17.25
N GLY A 939 -21.50 -6.79 -16.96
CA GLY A 939 -20.68 -5.58 -16.93
C GLY A 939 -20.18 -5.10 -18.29
N LEU A 940 -19.76 -3.84 -18.34
CA LEU A 940 -19.22 -3.18 -19.54
C LEU A 940 -18.04 -3.96 -20.15
N LEU A 941 -17.08 -4.37 -19.31
CA LEU A 941 -15.88 -5.08 -19.76
C LEU A 941 -16.22 -6.48 -20.28
N SER A 942 -17.13 -7.19 -19.61
CA SER A 942 -17.60 -8.52 -20.02
C SER A 942 -18.26 -8.47 -21.40
N ASN A 943 -19.05 -7.44 -21.68
CA ASN A 943 -19.65 -7.22 -23.00
C ASN A 943 -18.59 -6.91 -24.08
N ILE A 944 -17.61 -6.03 -23.80
CA ILE A 944 -16.48 -5.78 -24.71
C ILE A 944 -15.68 -7.06 -24.97
N PHE A 945 -15.43 -7.88 -23.94
CA PHE A 945 -14.74 -9.17 -24.07
C PHE A 945 -15.52 -10.19 -24.91
N ARG A 946 -16.86 -10.19 -24.89
CA ARG A 946 -17.66 -11.02 -25.80
C ARG A 946 -17.71 -10.45 -27.21
N GLU A 947 -17.68 -9.14 -27.39
CA GLU A 947 -17.60 -8.54 -28.73
C GLU A 947 -16.23 -8.78 -29.40
N ILE A 948 -15.14 -8.49 -28.70
CA ILE A 948 -13.80 -8.53 -29.26
C ILE A 948 -13.39 -9.94 -29.71
N ASN A 949 -13.93 -10.99 -29.07
CA ASN A 949 -13.67 -12.38 -29.39
C ASN A 949 -14.62 -12.98 -30.46
N LYS A 950 -15.56 -12.20 -31.04
CA LYS A 950 -16.40 -12.66 -32.17
C LYS A 950 -15.51 -13.03 -33.37
N PRO A 951 -15.60 -14.25 -33.92
CA PRO A 951 -14.80 -14.67 -35.08
C PRO A 951 -15.10 -13.78 -36.30
N THR A 952 -14.13 -13.62 -37.19
CA THR A 952 -14.22 -12.71 -38.34
C THR A 952 -13.29 -13.15 -39.46
N ASP A 953 -13.79 -13.15 -40.69
CA ASP A 953 -13.07 -13.69 -41.87
C ASP A 953 -11.96 -12.75 -42.40
N ARG A 954 -11.86 -11.54 -41.84
CA ARG A 954 -10.82 -10.55 -42.16
C ARG A 954 -9.67 -10.67 -41.16
N LYS A 955 -8.44 -10.59 -41.66
CA LYS A 955 -7.21 -10.54 -40.84
C LYS A 955 -7.04 -9.16 -40.18
N GLU A 956 -7.88 -8.87 -39.20
CA GLU A 956 -7.84 -7.66 -38.37
C GLU A 956 -7.27 -7.94 -36.97
N LEU A 957 -6.71 -6.91 -36.33
CA LEU A 957 -6.30 -6.93 -34.92
C LEU A 957 -7.29 -6.11 -34.09
N ARG A 958 -7.41 -6.43 -32.79
CA ARG A 958 -8.33 -5.72 -31.88
C ARG A 958 -7.68 -5.45 -30.53
N TYR A 959 -7.57 -4.18 -30.15
CA TYR A 959 -6.92 -3.76 -28.91
C TYR A 959 -7.95 -3.18 -27.93
N ILE A 960 -7.91 -3.62 -26.67
CA ILE A 960 -8.57 -2.93 -25.54
C ILE A 960 -7.53 -1.99 -24.94
N VAL A 961 -7.87 -0.72 -24.76
CA VAL A 961 -7.02 0.30 -24.14
C VAL A 961 -7.68 0.75 -22.84
N TYR A 962 -7.01 0.48 -21.73
CA TYR A 962 -7.39 0.97 -20.41
C TYR A 962 -6.67 2.31 -20.18
N ASP A 963 -7.41 3.42 -20.25
CA ASP A 963 -6.89 4.77 -20.02
C ASP A 963 -7.22 5.21 -18.58
N GLY A 964 -6.19 5.28 -17.72
CA GLY A 964 -6.34 5.66 -16.31
C GLY A 964 -5.58 4.76 -15.33
N ASP A 965 -5.49 5.23 -14.09
CA ASP A 965 -4.59 4.64 -13.09
C ASP A 965 -4.99 3.22 -12.66
N VAL A 966 -4.01 2.33 -12.67
CA VAL A 966 -4.12 0.95 -12.17
C VAL A 966 -4.20 0.91 -10.65
N ASP A 967 -5.12 0.13 -10.11
CA ASP A 967 -5.15 -0.27 -8.70
C ASP A 967 -5.37 -1.79 -8.56
N ALA A 968 -5.18 -2.33 -7.36
CA ALA A 968 -5.36 -3.76 -7.10
C ALA A 968 -6.82 -4.23 -7.25
N LEU A 969 -7.81 -3.39 -6.88
CA LEU A 969 -9.21 -3.78 -6.71
C LEU A 969 -9.85 -4.24 -8.02
N TRP A 970 -9.62 -3.52 -9.12
CA TRP A 970 -10.16 -3.91 -10.43
C TRP A 970 -9.21 -4.82 -11.23
N VAL A 971 -7.90 -4.73 -11.01
CA VAL A 971 -6.91 -5.49 -11.82
C VAL A 971 -6.66 -6.91 -11.32
N GLU A 972 -6.89 -7.23 -10.05
CA GLU A 972 -6.67 -8.60 -9.55
C GLU A 972 -7.53 -9.65 -10.26
N ASN A 973 -8.77 -9.30 -10.62
CA ASN A 973 -9.67 -10.17 -11.41
C ASN A 973 -9.14 -10.47 -12.83
N MET A 974 -8.23 -9.64 -13.36
CA MET A 974 -7.61 -9.86 -14.67
C MET A 974 -6.35 -10.74 -14.62
N ASN A 975 -5.87 -11.12 -13.44
CA ASN A 975 -4.61 -11.87 -13.31
C ASN A 975 -4.57 -13.16 -14.15
N SER A 976 -5.72 -13.81 -14.37
CA SER A 976 -5.87 -15.01 -15.20
C SER A 976 -5.79 -14.74 -16.72
N VAL A 977 -6.14 -13.52 -17.17
CA VAL A 977 -6.14 -13.13 -18.59
C VAL A 977 -4.87 -12.38 -19.00
N MET A 978 -4.18 -11.73 -18.07
CA MET A 978 -2.86 -11.13 -18.30
C MET A 978 -1.72 -12.17 -18.37
N ASP A 979 -1.93 -13.36 -17.80
CA ASP A 979 -0.98 -14.50 -17.86
C ASP A 979 -1.04 -15.27 -19.20
N ASP A 980 -0.11 -16.20 -19.42
CA ASP A 980 -0.01 -17.03 -20.65
C ASP A 980 -1.32 -17.77 -21.00
N ASN A 981 -2.20 -17.97 -20.01
CA ASN A 981 -3.48 -18.67 -20.14
C ASN A 981 -4.51 -17.92 -21.01
N LYS A 982 -4.43 -16.57 -21.07
CA LYS A 982 -5.38 -15.69 -21.78
C LYS A 982 -6.85 -15.93 -21.41
N LEU A 983 -7.17 -16.21 -20.14
CA LEU A 983 -8.51 -16.60 -19.70
C LEU A 983 -9.09 -15.63 -18.67
N LEU A 984 -10.13 -14.88 -19.04
CA LEU A 984 -10.90 -14.07 -18.09
C LEU A 984 -11.90 -14.97 -17.35
N THR A 985 -11.97 -14.83 -16.04
CA THR A 985 -12.86 -15.61 -15.17
C THR A 985 -13.81 -14.67 -14.42
N LEU A 986 -15.09 -14.72 -14.76
CA LEU A 986 -16.13 -13.89 -14.16
C LEU A 986 -16.71 -14.54 -12.89
N SER A 987 -17.36 -13.75 -12.04
CA SER A 987 -17.92 -14.20 -10.74
C SER A 987 -19.13 -15.14 -10.88
N ASN A 988 -19.80 -15.17 -12.03
CA ASN A 988 -20.77 -16.22 -12.41
C ASN A 988 -20.12 -17.57 -12.78
N GLY A 989 -18.78 -17.65 -12.83
CA GLY A 989 -18.03 -18.84 -13.24
C GLY A 989 -17.77 -18.95 -14.75
N GLU A 990 -18.24 -18.00 -15.57
CA GLU A 990 -17.98 -17.94 -17.01
C GLU A 990 -16.48 -17.71 -17.29
N ARG A 991 -15.97 -18.38 -18.33
CA ARG A 991 -14.53 -18.41 -18.66
C ARG A 991 -14.30 -17.99 -20.11
N ILE A 992 -14.07 -16.70 -20.33
CA ILE A 992 -13.90 -16.11 -21.66
C ILE A 992 -12.42 -16.17 -22.05
N ARG A 993 -12.07 -16.92 -23.10
CA ARG A 993 -10.69 -17.00 -23.60
C ARG A 993 -10.43 -15.95 -24.68
N LEU A 994 -9.45 -15.08 -24.42
CA LEU A 994 -9.03 -14.01 -25.32
C LEU A 994 -8.26 -14.61 -26.52
N GLN A 995 -8.68 -14.24 -27.74
CA GLN A 995 -8.10 -14.74 -28.98
C GLN A 995 -6.72 -14.13 -29.30
N ASN A 996 -5.93 -14.81 -30.13
CA ASN A 996 -4.55 -14.38 -30.45
C ASN A 996 -4.44 -13.11 -31.30
N TYR A 997 -5.51 -12.67 -31.96
CA TYR A 997 -5.58 -11.38 -32.66
C TYR A 997 -6.00 -10.21 -31.74
N CYS A 998 -6.28 -10.50 -30.46
CA CYS A 998 -6.66 -9.52 -29.45
C CYS A 998 -5.47 -9.20 -28.54
N ALA A 999 -5.33 -7.93 -28.14
CA ALA A 999 -4.36 -7.50 -27.13
C ALA A 999 -4.97 -6.49 -26.15
N MET A 1000 -4.31 -6.33 -24.99
CA MET A 1000 -4.67 -5.39 -23.93
C MET A 1000 -3.53 -4.40 -23.73
N LEU A 1001 -3.86 -3.11 -23.76
CA LEU A 1001 -2.95 -1.98 -23.60
C LEU A 1001 -3.41 -1.11 -22.43
N PHE A 1002 -2.49 -0.57 -21.67
CA PHE A 1002 -2.79 0.29 -20.52
C PHE A 1002 -2.04 1.60 -20.68
N GLU A 1003 -2.72 2.74 -20.59
CA GLU A 1003 -2.11 4.06 -20.48
C GLU A 1003 -2.20 4.51 -19.01
N VAL A 1004 -1.06 4.59 -18.33
CA VAL A 1004 -1.00 4.77 -16.87
C VAL A 1004 0.00 5.87 -16.49
N PHE A 1005 -0.29 6.64 -15.43
CA PHE A 1005 0.65 7.63 -14.90
C PHE A 1005 1.81 6.95 -14.15
N ASP A 1006 1.50 6.22 -13.09
CA ASP A 1006 2.43 5.39 -12.31
C ASP A 1006 1.82 4.05 -11.90
N LEU A 1007 2.59 3.21 -11.20
CA LEU A 1007 2.18 1.86 -10.76
C LEU A 1007 2.37 1.66 -9.25
N GLN A 1008 2.31 2.72 -8.44
CA GLN A 1008 2.54 2.66 -6.98
C GLN A 1008 1.49 1.80 -6.25
N TYR A 1009 0.26 1.74 -6.78
CA TYR A 1009 -0.85 0.94 -6.25
C TYR A 1009 -1.01 -0.43 -6.93
N ALA A 1010 -0.09 -0.82 -7.81
CA ALA A 1010 -0.10 -2.10 -8.51
C ALA A 1010 0.79 -3.13 -7.80
N SER A 1011 0.33 -4.38 -7.65
CA SER A 1011 1.19 -5.42 -7.08
C SER A 1011 2.36 -5.76 -8.04
N PRO A 1012 3.59 -6.00 -7.54
CA PRO A 1012 4.69 -6.47 -8.40
C PRO A 1012 4.37 -7.78 -9.14
N ALA A 1013 3.49 -8.61 -8.59
CA ALA A 1013 3.00 -9.81 -9.25
C ALA A 1013 2.13 -9.50 -10.48
N THR A 1014 1.37 -8.40 -10.45
CA THR A 1014 0.64 -7.83 -11.59
C THR A 1014 1.62 -7.27 -12.63
N ILE A 1015 2.54 -6.40 -12.20
CA ILE A 1015 3.54 -5.73 -13.06
C ILE A 1015 4.34 -6.77 -13.85
N SER A 1016 4.79 -7.85 -13.21
CA SER A 1016 5.60 -8.92 -13.84
C SER A 1016 4.93 -9.64 -15.04
N ARG A 1017 3.59 -9.60 -15.15
CA ARG A 1017 2.81 -10.25 -16.22
C ARG A 1017 2.76 -9.41 -17.50
N CYS A 1018 2.79 -8.09 -17.38
CA CYS A 1018 2.52 -7.16 -18.48
C CYS A 1018 3.82 -6.67 -19.13
N GLY A 1019 3.83 -6.47 -20.45
CA GLY A 1019 4.89 -5.70 -21.11
C GLY A 1019 4.98 -4.29 -20.49
N MET A 1020 6.17 -3.70 -20.51
CA MET A 1020 6.43 -2.41 -19.85
C MET A 1020 7.21 -1.50 -20.79
N VAL A 1021 6.61 -0.39 -21.19
CA VAL A 1021 7.23 0.66 -21.99
C VAL A 1021 7.11 1.97 -21.23
N PHE A 1022 8.23 2.48 -20.72
CA PHE A 1022 8.29 3.77 -20.07
C PHE A 1022 8.42 4.89 -21.11
N VAL A 1023 7.61 5.95 -20.99
CA VAL A 1023 7.58 7.10 -21.90
C VAL A 1023 7.79 8.38 -21.10
N ASP A 1024 9.01 8.94 -21.18
CA ASP A 1024 9.41 10.13 -20.44
C ASP A 1024 9.09 11.42 -21.22
N PRO A 1025 8.32 12.38 -20.64
CA PRO A 1025 8.12 13.71 -21.24
C PRO A 1025 9.42 14.48 -21.47
N LYS A 1026 10.49 14.23 -20.70
CA LYS A 1026 11.81 14.85 -20.92
C LYS A 1026 12.31 14.63 -22.34
N ASN A 1027 12.07 13.44 -22.90
CA ASN A 1027 12.52 13.07 -24.25
C ASN A 1027 11.73 13.80 -25.36
N LEU A 1028 10.52 14.27 -25.07
CA LEU A 1028 9.66 14.98 -26.02
C LEU A 1028 9.84 16.51 -25.93
N GLY A 1029 10.02 17.02 -24.71
CA GLY A 1029 10.09 18.45 -24.44
C GLY A 1029 8.81 19.20 -24.80
N TYR A 1030 8.87 20.54 -24.79
CA TYR A 1030 7.74 21.42 -25.12
C TYR A 1030 7.80 22.01 -26.54
N PHE A 1031 8.97 22.00 -27.19
CA PHE A 1031 9.16 22.55 -28.54
C PHE A 1031 8.26 21.89 -29.61
N PRO A 1032 8.07 20.55 -29.67
CA PRO A 1032 7.21 19.94 -30.69
C PRO A 1032 5.74 20.36 -30.57
N PHE A 1033 5.24 20.66 -29.37
CA PHE A 1033 3.88 21.18 -29.18
C PHE A 1033 3.75 22.60 -29.73
N TRP A 1034 4.75 23.47 -29.45
CA TRP A 1034 4.79 24.82 -30.00
C TRP A 1034 4.89 24.82 -31.53
N GLU A 1035 5.84 24.07 -32.09
CA GLU A 1035 6.05 23.98 -33.55
C GLU A 1035 4.82 23.38 -34.26
N ARG A 1036 4.08 22.46 -33.63
CA ARG A 1036 2.82 21.93 -34.17
C ARG A 1036 1.73 22.99 -34.21
N TRP A 1037 1.58 23.76 -33.13
CA TRP A 1037 0.64 24.89 -33.08
C TRP A 1037 1.01 25.99 -34.09
N ARG A 1038 2.31 26.30 -34.22
CA ARG A 1038 2.81 27.28 -35.19
C ARG A 1038 2.50 26.87 -36.65
N ARG A 1039 2.53 25.57 -36.95
CA ARG A 1039 2.20 25.01 -38.28
C ARG A 1039 0.71 25.04 -38.64
N THR A 1040 -0.21 25.22 -37.69
CA THR A 1040 -1.63 25.44 -38.01
C THR A 1040 -1.96 26.89 -38.34
N ARG A 1041 -0.98 27.82 -38.22
CA ARG A 1041 -1.15 29.25 -38.48
C ARG A 1041 -0.62 29.67 -39.87
N PRO A 1042 -1.14 30.76 -40.48
CA PRO A 1042 -0.64 31.30 -41.74
C PRO A 1042 0.87 31.54 -41.72
N GLN A 1043 1.55 31.24 -42.83
CA GLN A 1043 3.02 31.21 -42.89
C GLN A 1043 3.70 32.56 -42.57
N ALA A 1044 2.99 33.69 -42.74
CA ALA A 1044 3.47 35.01 -42.33
C ALA A 1044 3.49 35.15 -40.78
N GLN A 1045 2.33 34.96 -40.13
CA GLN A 1045 2.20 34.96 -38.67
C GLN A 1045 3.14 33.93 -38.03
N GLY A 1046 3.23 32.72 -38.61
CA GLY A 1046 4.08 31.63 -38.13
C GLY A 1046 5.59 31.93 -38.15
N LYS A 1047 6.06 32.89 -38.96
CA LYS A 1047 7.45 33.38 -38.90
C LYS A 1047 7.66 34.39 -37.77
N ILE A 1048 6.69 35.29 -37.57
CA ILE A 1048 6.73 36.27 -36.47
C ILE A 1048 6.73 35.55 -35.12
N PHE A 1049 5.80 34.60 -34.92
CA PHE A 1049 5.76 33.77 -33.72
C PHE A 1049 7.02 32.92 -33.49
N GLU A 1050 7.75 32.52 -34.53
CA GLU A 1050 9.04 31.83 -34.37
C GLU A 1050 10.12 32.75 -33.77
N SER A 1051 10.12 34.04 -34.16
CA SER A 1051 11.04 35.04 -33.60
C SER A 1051 10.68 35.42 -32.16
N LEU A 1052 9.38 35.60 -31.86
CA LEU A 1052 8.88 35.91 -30.53
C LEU A 1052 9.09 34.73 -29.56
N TYR A 1053 8.92 33.49 -30.01
CA TYR A 1053 9.24 32.29 -29.23
C TYR A 1053 10.70 32.32 -28.75
N LYS A 1054 11.65 32.55 -29.67
CA LYS A 1054 13.09 32.60 -29.35
C LYS A 1054 13.45 33.79 -28.45
N LYS A 1055 12.70 34.90 -28.50
CA LYS A 1055 12.88 36.10 -27.66
C LYS A 1055 12.40 35.89 -26.21
N TYR A 1056 11.27 35.20 -26.00
CA TYR A 1056 10.60 35.17 -24.70
C TYR A 1056 10.48 33.79 -24.07
N VAL A 1057 10.12 32.76 -24.84
CA VAL A 1057 9.45 31.58 -24.28
C VAL A 1057 10.38 30.67 -23.47
N PRO A 1058 11.58 30.29 -23.95
CA PRO A 1058 12.55 29.55 -23.13
C PRO A 1058 12.91 30.31 -21.85
N LEU A 1059 13.36 31.56 -21.97
CA LEU A 1059 13.81 32.38 -20.84
C LEU A 1059 12.75 32.53 -19.74
N LEU A 1060 11.46 32.62 -20.10
CA LEU A 1060 10.36 32.69 -19.13
C LEU A 1060 10.01 31.32 -18.52
N VAL A 1061 10.13 30.23 -19.27
CA VAL A 1061 9.96 28.86 -18.74
C VAL A 1061 11.09 28.51 -17.77
N ASP A 1062 12.33 28.82 -18.14
CA ASP A 1062 13.53 28.49 -17.36
C ASP A 1062 13.58 29.30 -16.05
N LEU A 1063 13.11 30.56 -16.05
CA LEU A 1063 12.95 31.36 -14.83
C LEU A 1063 11.89 30.81 -13.86
N VAL A 1064 10.77 30.27 -14.37
CA VAL A 1064 9.68 29.73 -13.53
C VAL A 1064 9.98 28.30 -13.05
N VAL A 1065 10.58 27.46 -13.90
CA VAL A 1065 10.81 26.04 -13.62
C VAL A 1065 12.17 25.77 -12.98
N GLU A 1066 13.24 26.35 -13.52
CA GLU A 1066 14.61 26.07 -13.07
C GLU A 1066 15.17 27.17 -12.15
N GLY A 1067 14.59 28.38 -12.23
CA GLY A 1067 15.07 29.55 -11.51
C GLY A 1067 16.24 30.24 -12.20
N LEU A 1068 16.43 30.04 -13.51
CA LEU A 1068 17.53 30.65 -14.25
C LEU A 1068 17.14 32.03 -14.79
N GLN A 1069 18.05 33.01 -14.63
CA GLN A 1069 18.00 34.30 -15.31
C GLN A 1069 19.36 34.55 -15.96
N ASP A 1070 19.37 34.72 -17.29
CA ASP A 1070 20.61 34.90 -18.08
C ASP A 1070 21.71 33.85 -17.76
N ASN A 1071 21.29 32.59 -17.63
CA ASN A 1071 22.07 31.42 -17.20
C ASN A 1071 22.69 31.49 -15.78
N GLN A 1072 22.28 32.45 -14.94
CA GLN A 1072 22.64 32.50 -13.52
C GLN A 1072 21.52 31.90 -12.65
N PRO A 1073 21.86 31.16 -11.58
CA PRO A 1073 20.86 30.63 -10.65
C PRO A 1073 20.30 31.73 -9.75
N VAL A 1074 18.99 31.94 -9.84
CA VAL A 1074 18.19 32.88 -9.04
C VAL A 1074 17.20 32.09 -8.17
N GLU A 1075 16.63 32.70 -7.12
CA GLU A 1075 15.54 32.06 -6.39
C GLU A 1075 14.35 31.80 -7.32
N ARG A 1076 14.04 30.51 -7.53
CA ARG A 1076 12.92 30.02 -8.35
C ARG A 1076 11.59 30.64 -7.94
N LEU A 1077 10.83 31.11 -8.92
CA LEU A 1077 9.51 31.69 -8.72
C LEU A 1077 8.51 30.67 -8.14
N ARG A 1078 7.67 31.10 -7.20
CA ARG A 1078 6.74 30.21 -6.49
C ARG A 1078 5.38 30.22 -7.17
N THR A 1079 4.91 29.04 -7.57
CA THR A 1079 3.56 28.83 -8.10
C THR A 1079 2.58 28.38 -7.01
N ILE A 1080 1.31 28.70 -7.19
CA ILE A 1080 0.17 28.25 -6.36
C ILE A 1080 -0.12 26.76 -6.63
N LEU A 1081 0.12 26.32 -7.87
CA LEU A 1081 -0.03 24.93 -8.32
C LEU A 1081 1.27 24.45 -8.98
N PRO A 1082 1.67 23.17 -8.84
CA PRO A 1082 2.81 22.63 -9.57
C PRO A 1082 2.50 22.56 -11.07
N LEU A 1083 3.21 23.35 -11.88
CA LEU A 1083 3.10 23.32 -13.34
C LEU A 1083 4.37 22.73 -13.97
N THR A 1084 4.17 21.97 -15.05
CA THR A 1084 5.24 21.51 -15.93
C THR A 1084 5.48 22.51 -17.06
N ASN A 1085 6.68 22.49 -17.64
CA ASN A 1085 7.05 23.29 -18.81
C ASN A 1085 6.03 23.07 -19.97
N LEU A 1086 5.58 21.83 -20.14
CA LEU A 1086 4.58 21.48 -21.16
C LEU A 1086 3.21 22.11 -20.88
N ASN A 1087 2.71 22.03 -19.64
CA ASN A 1087 1.42 22.60 -19.27
C ASN A 1087 1.40 24.13 -19.50
N MET A 1088 2.50 24.82 -19.20
CA MET A 1088 2.64 26.26 -19.46
C MET A 1088 2.51 26.59 -20.95
N ILE A 1089 3.14 25.80 -21.83
CA ILE A 1089 3.08 26.01 -23.29
C ILE A 1089 1.72 25.61 -23.87
N GLN A 1090 1.06 24.58 -23.32
CA GLN A 1090 -0.33 24.27 -23.68
C GLN A 1090 -1.27 25.42 -23.29
N GLN A 1091 -1.15 25.97 -22.09
CA GLN A 1091 -1.92 27.14 -21.66
C GLN A 1091 -1.62 28.37 -22.55
N LEU A 1092 -0.36 28.64 -22.89
CA LEU A 1092 0.02 29.73 -23.78
C LEU A 1092 -0.58 29.58 -25.19
N THR A 1093 -0.50 28.38 -25.79
CA THR A 1093 -1.05 28.13 -27.13
C THR A 1093 -2.58 28.14 -27.16
N VAL A 1094 -3.26 27.76 -26.07
CA VAL A 1094 -4.70 27.94 -25.91
C VAL A 1094 -5.07 29.42 -25.76
N MET A 1095 -4.37 30.18 -24.91
CA MET A 1095 -4.59 31.62 -24.75
C MET A 1095 -4.35 32.40 -26.05
N LEU A 1096 -3.28 32.11 -26.78
CA LEU A 1096 -3.04 32.67 -28.12
C LEU A 1096 -4.16 32.29 -29.11
N THR A 1097 -4.68 31.05 -29.03
CA THR A 1097 -5.80 30.62 -29.89
C THR A 1097 -7.12 31.31 -29.55
N ALA A 1098 -7.31 31.72 -28.30
CA ALA A 1098 -8.51 32.41 -27.83
C ALA A 1098 -8.43 33.95 -27.95
N THR A 1099 -7.25 34.51 -28.24
CA THR A 1099 -7.01 35.97 -28.36
C THR A 1099 -6.69 36.43 -29.79
N LEU A 1100 -6.35 35.51 -30.70
CA LEU A 1100 -6.19 35.77 -32.12
C LEU A 1100 -7.52 35.57 -32.86
N GLU A 1101 -8.05 36.65 -33.43
CA GLU A 1101 -9.15 36.65 -34.38
C GLU A 1101 -8.63 36.37 -35.82
N ASP A 1102 -9.52 36.07 -36.76
CA ASP A 1102 -9.17 35.85 -38.18
C ASP A 1102 -8.94 37.19 -38.93
N VAL A 1103 -7.99 37.99 -38.45
CA VAL A 1103 -7.66 39.35 -38.93
C VAL A 1103 -6.15 39.49 -39.19
N ASP A 1104 -5.76 40.34 -40.14
CA ASP A 1104 -4.36 40.66 -40.44
C ASP A 1104 -3.75 41.60 -39.39
N TYR A 1105 -3.07 41.02 -38.39
CA TYR A 1105 -2.32 41.74 -37.37
C TYR A 1105 -0.93 42.21 -37.84
N SER A 1106 -0.49 43.38 -37.37
CA SER A 1106 0.91 43.82 -37.46
C SER A 1106 1.83 43.04 -36.51
N SER A 1107 3.14 43.09 -36.77
CA SER A 1107 4.14 42.42 -35.90
C SER A 1107 4.12 42.94 -34.46
N THR A 1108 3.75 44.20 -34.24
CA THR A 1108 3.62 44.83 -32.92
C THR A 1108 2.37 44.38 -32.17
N GLU A 1109 1.26 44.18 -32.87
CA GLU A 1109 0.02 43.65 -32.28
C GLU A 1109 0.18 42.18 -31.91
N LEU A 1110 0.83 41.37 -32.76
CA LEU A 1110 1.17 39.98 -32.43
C LEU A 1110 2.10 39.87 -31.21
N GLU A 1111 3.06 40.79 -31.06
CA GLU A 1111 3.92 40.83 -29.86
C GLU A 1111 3.12 41.23 -28.60
N ALA A 1112 2.21 42.21 -28.69
CA ALA A 1112 1.33 42.61 -27.59
C ALA A 1112 0.38 41.47 -27.16
N VAL A 1113 -0.29 40.82 -28.12
CA VAL A 1113 -1.16 39.65 -27.88
C VAL A 1113 -0.37 38.48 -27.26
N MET A 1114 0.89 38.29 -27.67
CA MET A 1114 1.76 37.27 -27.07
C MET A 1114 2.18 37.62 -25.65
N ILE A 1115 2.54 38.87 -25.35
CA ILE A 1115 2.84 39.33 -23.98
C ILE A 1115 1.61 39.15 -23.07
N GLN A 1116 0.41 39.58 -23.52
CA GLN A 1116 -0.83 39.39 -22.78
C GLN A 1116 -1.14 37.91 -22.53
N SER A 1117 -0.96 37.05 -23.54
CA SER A 1117 -1.16 35.60 -23.43
C SER A 1117 -0.15 34.94 -22.49
N MET A 1118 1.10 35.42 -22.43
CA MET A 1118 2.13 34.92 -21.50
C MET A 1118 1.82 35.31 -20.06
N VAL A 1119 1.36 36.54 -19.80
CA VAL A 1119 0.94 36.97 -18.45
C VAL A 1119 -0.23 36.11 -17.94
N TRP A 1120 -1.22 35.83 -18.79
CA TRP A 1120 -2.40 35.02 -18.44
C TRP A 1120 -2.21 33.49 -18.51
N SER A 1121 -1.02 33.00 -18.89
CA SER A 1121 -0.66 31.57 -18.83
C SER A 1121 0.46 31.34 -17.81
N LEU A 1122 1.71 31.60 -18.21
CA LEU A 1122 2.91 31.49 -17.37
C LEU A 1122 2.79 32.29 -16.06
N GLY A 1123 2.31 33.53 -16.13
CA GLY A 1123 2.21 34.43 -14.97
C GLY A 1123 1.03 34.13 -14.03
N ALA A 1124 -0.06 33.56 -14.53
CA ALA A 1124 -1.32 33.44 -13.80
C ALA A 1124 -1.20 32.53 -12.56
N ALA A 1125 -0.44 31.45 -12.66
CA ALA A 1125 -0.26 30.49 -11.57
C ALA A 1125 0.78 30.90 -10.51
N LEU A 1126 1.45 32.04 -10.67
CA LEU A 1126 2.44 32.55 -9.70
C LEU A 1126 1.76 33.16 -8.47
N ILE A 1127 2.44 33.08 -7.32
CA ILE A 1127 2.12 33.83 -6.09
C ILE A 1127 2.43 35.32 -6.31
N GLU A 1128 1.74 36.23 -5.61
CA GLU A 1128 1.81 37.69 -5.79
C GLU A 1128 3.24 38.26 -5.84
N ASP A 1129 4.11 37.93 -4.87
CA ASP A 1129 5.53 38.34 -4.88
C ASP A 1129 6.29 37.88 -6.13
N SER A 1130 5.96 36.67 -6.62
CA SER A 1130 6.57 36.09 -7.82
C SER A 1130 6.00 36.68 -9.11
N ARG A 1131 4.74 37.15 -9.12
CA ARG A 1131 4.15 37.88 -10.25
C ARG A 1131 4.87 39.20 -10.50
N VAL A 1132 5.24 39.95 -9.45
CA VAL A 1132 5.98 41.22 -9.59
C VAL A 1132 7.37 40.99 -10.21
N ARG A 1133 8.07 39.94 -9.78
CA ARG A 1133 9.38 39.55 -10.37
C ARG A 1133 9.25 39.11 -11.83
N PHE A 1134 8.23 38.31 -12.15
CA PHE A 1134 7.93 37.87 -13.51
C PHE A 1134 7.58 39.04 -14.45
N ASP A 1135 6.67 39.93 -14.03
CA ASP A 1135 6.28 41.15 -14.76
C ASP A 1135 7.49 42.06 -15.04
N THR A 1136 8.38 42.24 -14.05
CA THR A 1136 9.62 43.01 -14.21
C THR A 1136 10.53 42.41 -15.28
N PHE A 1137 10.68 41.08 -15.32
CA PHE A 1137 11.51 40.40 -16.31
C PHE A 1137 10.86 40.37 -17.71
N VAL A 1138 9.54 40.20 -17.81
CA VAL A 1138 8.79 40.35 -19.08
C VAL A 1138 8.96 41.76 -19.66
N LYS A 1139 8.92 42.81 -18.84
CA LYS A 1139 9.16 44.20 -19.26
C LYS A 1139 10.58 44.43 -19.75
N TYR A 1140 11.58 43.86 -19.08
CA TYR A 1140 12.98 43.86 -19.53
C TYR A 1140 13.13 43.21 -20.91
N LEU A 1141 12.64 41.98 -21.10
CA LEU A 1141 12.65 41.29 -22.39
C LEU A 1141 11.85 42.05 -23.48
N ALA A 1142 10.76 42.72 -23.11
CA ALA A 1142 9.94 43.47 -24.05
C ALA A 1142 10.61 44.74 -24.57
N SER A 1143 11.32 45.49 -23.72
CA SER A 1143 11.97 46.77 -24.06
C SER A 1143 11.01 47.82 -24.65
N MET A 1144 9.71 47.72 -24.36
CA MET A 1144 8.69 48.69 -24.80
C MET A 1144 8.63 49.92 -23.88
N SER A 1145 8.24 51.06 -24.43
CA SER A 1145 8.12 52.32 -23.68
C SER A 1145 6.99 52.26 -22.63
N VAL A 1146 7.34 52.33 -21.35
CA VAL A 1146 6.37 52.35 -20.25
C VAL A 1146 5.58 53.65 -20.26
N ILE A 1147 4.30 53.57 -20.63
CA ILE A 1147 3.35 54.67 -20.43
C ILE A 1147 2.97 54.67 -18.95
N TYR A 1148 3.45 55.66 -18.20
CA TYR A 1148 3.04 55.88 -16.82
C TYR A 1148 1.64 56.48 -16.80
N ASP A 1149 0.69 55.75 -16.19
CA ASP A 1149 -0.70 56.21 -16.03
C ASP A 1149 -0.75 57.38 -15.03
N ALA A 1150 -1.09 58.56 -15.54
CA ALA A 1150 -0.88 59.84 -14.85
C ALA A 1150 -1.68 60.00 -13.54
N ASN A 1151 -2.68 59.15 -13.31
CA ASN A 1151 -3.59 59.24 -12.17
C ASN A 1151 -3.03 58.67 -10.84
N LYS A 1152 -1.87 58.00 -10.85
CA LYS A 1152 -1.27 57.38 -9.64
C LYS A 1152 -0.26 58.24 -8.86
N LEU A 1153 -0.06 59.50 -9.24
CA LEU A 1153 0.84 60.44 -8.57
C LEU A 1153 0.10 61.48 -7.68
N ALA A 1154 -1.09 61.12 -7.18
CA ALA A 1154 -1.93 61.99 -6.35
C ALA A 1154 -2.06 61.54 -4.88
N GLU A 1155 -1.55 60.36 -4.51
CA GLU A 1155 -1.66 59.77 -3.16
C GLU A 1155 -0.31 59.25 -2.61
N ALA A 1156 0.81 59.78 -3.11
CA ALA A 1156 2.18 59.51 -2.65
C ALA A 1156 3.05 60.78 -2.77
#